data_AF-K9DH15-F1
#
_entry.id   AF-K9DH15-F1
#
_cell.length_a   1.000
_cell.length_b   1.000
_cell.length_c   1.000
_cell.angle_alpha   90.00
_cell.angle_beta   90.00
_cell.angle_gamma   90.00
#
_symmetry.space_group_name_H-M   'P 1'
#
loop_
_entity.id
_entity.type
_entity.pdbx_description
1 polymer ?
#
loop_
_entity_poly.entity_id
_entity_poly.type
_entity_poly.pdbx_seq_one_letter_code
_entity_poly.pdbx_strand_id
1 'polypeptide(L)'
;MAAGSEDTDAVNVAQLKDLNTKFTNKLDDNKIHYFSVNSEDRKAPEDTNWNNDGATGENSIAIGQNAKAFGMEGQAMGSDAWSIGNYSQAWGNYAIAGVEPGIDEATYKALPVEEKKDYTRQDLSIGSQDNTLYYRTTFKEYTMSEFMALPEEERNDLKNNKGYGFSSTKNMWTPTPRSIAIGHLTKALGAATLAIGNITEATGNQSTAIGSMAKASGTSSFAAGDRAEAQHVGSIAIGMKAKAGDYWGTAVGSYTIVEGEQGIALGVSTKVYTERGVALGAASKAEREKGVIGYALGGDNSTFKKALESSGENVRYNKVLETIASLKAEYDKLIIAYSNTDVGSAAEAEARKALDAWNAKHPEYLAAVKERDQMRNAWQSGFGAVSVGKEDATRQITNVAAGSEDSDAVNVAQLKALNNKLNNKISEEKVHYFSVNADDSESPDGTNWNNDGAKGKNAIAIGRNASTIGPGTIAIGDSAKIFNVNTQYALVIGENAESAHGSIVIGRNAKDYDTDPKDAGSGIFIGGDAKSFGGVAQVVLGNYGKVKGQGSTAIGNSTQALAFQSLAVGESSKALGEGASAIGAGSIAEFDNSSALGAYTNGRGYQSLSVGRSNVAAGHNSVAIGYQSFAHNGYIDGDAYNALSPEEQEKYFEASGLNAYFLKDTSDGSDWRKIGQTYLNTAVGSYSRANKQGATFGGMTSAQKRGTAIGTYASAKEQGAVALGYNSKGSIENGVAIGAYSVADREKGKIGYALGGDNSSFEAVLISTGQKARYDELTTMFEPLIAEYNGLIDAYYDATTSSERAEAGSKIDAWVADHSDFFPAVNEKRCMAVWK
;
A
#
# COMPACT_ATOMS: atom_id res chain seq x y z
N MET A 1 107.50 -58.01 -59.77
CA MET A 1 108.05 -58.07 -58.39
C MET A 1 107.09 -58.89 -57.55
N ALA A 2 107.59 -59.87 -56.79
CA ALA A 2 106.79 -60.59 -55.79
C ALA A 2 106.32 -59.63 -54.69
N ALA A 3 105.29 -60.00 -53.93
CA ALA A 3 104.85 -59.20 -52.79
C ALA A 3 105.95 -59.21 -51.71
N GLY A 4 106.31 -58.03 -51.19
CA GLY A 4 107.24 -57.93 -50.06
C GLY A 4 106.67 -58.60 -48.82
N SER A 5 107.48 -59.40 -48.11
CA SER A 5 107.11 -60.17 -46.93
C SER A 5 107.84 -59.74 -45.66
N GLU A 6 108.92 -58.96 -45.80
CA GLU A 6 109.65 -58.34 -44.69
C GLU A 6 109.50 -56.81 -44.72
N ASP A 7 109.68 -56.17 -43.55
CA ASP A 7 109.43 -54.73 -43.35
C ASP A 7 110.30 -53.81 -44.23
N THR A 8 111.35 -54.34 -44.85
CA THR A 8 112.27 -53.58 -45.73
C THR A 8 112.07 -53.85 -47.22
N ASP A 9 111.13 -54.73 -47.57
CA ASP A 9 110.87 -55.09 -48.95
C ASP A 9 110.12 -54.00 -49.72
N ALA A 10 110.45 -53.83 -51.00
CA ALA A 10 109.74 -52.92 -51.89
C ALA A 10 108.31 -53.41 -52.18
N VAL A 11 107.30 -52.61 -51.84
CA VAL A 11 105.88 -52.91 -52.10
C VAL A 11 105.53 -52.79 -53.59
N ASN A 12 104.78 -53.77 -54.11
CA ASN A 12 104.31 -53.74 -55.49
C ASN A 12 102.98 -52.97 -55.63
N VAL A 13 102.60 -52.62 -56.87
CA VAL A 13 101.38 -51.83 -57.15
C VAL A 13 100.10 -52.54 -56.67
N ALA A 14 100.08 -53.88 -56.59
CA ALA A 14 98.94 -54.62 -56.06
C ALA A 14 98.82 -54.47 -54.54
N GLN A 15 99.93 -54.51 -53.79
CA GLN A 15 99.97 -54.19 -52.36
C GLN A 15 99.57 -52.72 -52.11
N LEU A 16 99.96 -51.80 -53.00
CA LEU A 16 99.58 -50.38 -52.91
C LEU A 16 98.07 -50.17 -53.19
N LYS A 17 97.50 -50.88 -54.17
CA LYS A 17 96.05 -50.84 -54.46
C LYS A 17 95.23 -51.50 -53.36
N ASP A 18 95.71 -52.60 -52.79
CA ASP A 18 95.10 -53.25 -51.63
C ASP A 18 95.14 -52.32 -50.40
N LEU A 19 96.28 -51.66 -50.14
CA LEU A 19 96.40 -50.65 -49.11
C LEU A 19 95.45 -49.48 -49.34
N ASN A 20 95.36 -48.95 -50.56
CA ASN A 20 94.44 -47.86 -50.91
C ASN A 20 92.97 -48.28 -50.81
N THR A 21 92.63 -49.50 -51.21
CA THR A 21 91.27 -50.07 -51.07
C THR A 21 90.93 -50.27 -49.59
N LYS A 22 91.86 -50.75 -48.77
CA LYS A 22 91.71 -50.85 -47.32
C LYS A 22 91.61 -49.49 -46.64
N PHE A 23 92.33 -48.47 -47.13
CA PHE A 23 92.24 -47.09 -46.64
C PHE A 23 90.90 -46.45 -47.00
N THR A 24 90.42 -46.67 -48.24
CA THR A 24 89.14 -46.16 -48.74
C THR A 24 87.98 -46.83 -48.01
N ASN A 25 88.01 -48.16 -47.84
CA ASN A 25 87.01 -48.89 -47.06
C ASN A 25 87.05 -48.53 -45.57
N LYS A 26 88.23 -48.27 -44.98
CA LYS A 26 88.34 -47.73 -43.61
C LYS A 26 87.82 -46.30 -43.48
N LEU A 27 87.90 -45.47 -44.53
CA LEU A 27 87.28 -44.14 -44.55
C LEU A 27 85.75 -44.26 -44.64
N ASP A 28 85.25 -45.25 -45.39
CA ASP A 28 83.83 -45.60 -45.46
C ASP A 28 83.31 -46.27 -44.17
N ASP A 29 84.15 -46.97 -43.41
CA ASP A 29 83.84 -47.55 -42.08
C ASP A 29 84.01 -46.53 -40.94
N ASN A 30 84.71 -45.40 -41.15
CA ASN A 30 84.71 -44.24 -40.25
C ASN A 30 83.47 -43.34 -40.42
N LYS A 31 82.43 -43.83 -41.12
CA LYS A 31 81.09 -43.26 -41.02
C LYS A 31 80.70 -43.28 -39.54
N ILE A 32 80.23 -42.14 -39.05
CA ILE A 32 79.65 -42.02 -37.73
C ILE A 32 78.46 -43.01 -37.67
N HIS A 33 78.66 -44.20 -37.11
CA HIS A 33 77.71 -45.32 -37.22
C HIS A 33 76.32 -45.02 -36.64
N TYR A 34 76.19 -43.95 -35.85
CA TYR A 34 74.96 -43.58 -35.14
C TYR A 34 74.36 -42.23 -35.60
N PHE A 35 74.95 -41.53 -36.57
CA PHE A 35 74.39 -40.28 -37.14
C PHE A 35 74.26 -40.42 -38.67
N SER A 36 73.04 -40.71 -39.15
CA SER A 36 72.70 -40.75 -40.59
C SER A 36 71.97 -39.47 -40.99
N VAL A 37 72.53 -38.69 -41.91
CA VAL A 37 71.94 -37.47 -42.45
C VAL A 37 71.68 -37.68 -43.95
N ASN A 38 70.40 -37.71 -44.34
CA ASN A 38 69.97 -37.78 -45.74
C ASN A 38 69.66 -36.36 -46.23
N SER A 39 70.61 -35.72 -46.91
CA SER A 39 70.48 -34.32 -47.39
C SER A 39 70.55 -34.24 -48.93
N GLU A 40 69.78 -33.31 -49.51
CA GLU A 40 69.86 -32.94 -50.93
C GLU A 40 70.97 -31.92 -51.24
N ASP A 41 71.65 -31.39 -50.21
CA ASP A 41 72.69 -30.34 -50.29
C ASP A 41 73.90 -30.71 -51.16
N ARG A 42 74.08 -32.00 -51.49
CA ARG A 42 75.17 -32.48 -52.36
C ARG A 42 75.28 -31.71 -53.69
N LYS A 43 74.18 -31.13 -54.16
CA LYS A 43 74.12 -30.37 -55.43
C LYS A 43 74.48 -28.88 -55.28
N ALA A 44 74.49 -28.33 -54.06
CA ALA A 44 74.86 -26.95 -53.74
C ALA A 44 75.42 -26.90 -52.31
N PRO A 45 76.64 -27.43 -52.07
CA PRO A 45 77.19 -27.57 -50.72
C PRO A 45 77.67 -26.24 -50.12
N GLU A 46 77.92 -25.24 -50.98
CA GLU A 46 78.32 -23.89 -50.57
C GLU A 46 77.22 -23.28 -49.69
N ASP A 47 77.61 -22.74 -48.54
CA ASP A 47 76.74 -22.13 -47.53
C ASP A 47 75.79 -23.07 -46.74
N THR A 48 75.92 -24.39 -46.92
CA THR A 48 75.19 -25.43 -46.15
C THR A 48 76.10 -26.12 -45.12
N ASN A 49 75.55 -26.90 -44.19
CA ASN A 49 76.33 -27.76 -43.27
C ASN A 49 76.77 -29.11 -43.90
N TRP A 50 76.79 -29.22 -45.25
CA TRP A 50 77.23 -30.45 -45.94
C TRP A 50 78.70 -30.78 -45.65
N ASN A 51 79.53 -29.76 -45.43
CA ASN A 51 80.95 -29.92 -45.11
C ASN A 51 81.23 -30.14 -43.61
N ASN A 52 80.19 -30.27 -42.77
CA ASN A 52 80.26 -30.31 -41.31
C ASN A 52 80.93 -29.06 -40.68
N ASP A 53 80.72 -27.89 -41.29
CA ASP A 53 81.27 -26.59 -40.91
C ASP A 53 80.25 -25.68 -40.19
N GLY A 54 79.02 -26.15 -39.97
CA GLY A 54 77.97 -25.43 -39.26
C GLY A 54 78.21 -25.26 -37.76
N ALA A 55 79.06 -26.09 -37.15
CA ALA A 55 79.44 -26.00 -35.74
C ALA A 55 80.67 -25.10 -35.57
N THR A 56 80.46 -23.78 -35.47
CA THR A 56 81.57 -22.80 -35.36
C THR A 56 81.95 -22.46 -33.93
N GLY A 57 81.08 -22.78 -32.95
CA GLY A 57 81.37 -22.61 -31.53
C GLY A 57 82.21 -23.74 -30.94
N GLU A 58 83.00 -23.44 -29.91
CA GLU A 58 83.77 -24.45 -29.17
C GLU A 58 82.84 -25.48 -28.52
N ASN A 59 83.12 -26.78 -28.68
CA ASN A 59 82.29 -27.89 -28.18
C ASN A 59 80.83 -27.87 -28.68
N SER A 60 80.56 -27.22 -29.82
CA SER A 60 79.22 -27.13 -30.39
C SER A 60 78.85 -28.34 -31.26
N ILE A 61 77.55 -28.55 -31.48
CA ILE A 61 77.00 -29.63 -32.31
C ILE A 61 76.05 -29.00 -33.33
N ALA A 62 76.27 -29.25 -34.62
CA ALA A 62 75.37 -28.84 -35.71
C ALA A 62 75.02 -30.03 -36.61
N ILE A 63 73.74 -30.41 -36.67
CA ILE A 63 73.25 -31.61 -37.35
C ILE A 63 72.01 -31.28 -38.17
N GLY A 64 72.09 -31.42 -39.50
CA GLY A 64 70.99 -31.11 -40.44
C GLY A 64 71.41 -30.14 -41.54
N GLN A 65 70.59 -30.04 -42.60
CA GLN A 65 70.78 -29.11 -43.71
C GLN A 65 70.83 -27.66 -43.20
N ASN A 66 71.87 -26.89 -43.56
CA ASN A 66 72.05 -25.50 -43.13
C ASN A 66 71.94 -25.24 -41.60
N ALA A 67 72.14 -26.26 -40.76
CA ALA A 67 72.15 -26.11 -39.30
C ALA A 67 73.42 -25.37 -38.86
N LYS A 68 73.29 -24.38 -37.97
CA LYS A 68 74.42 -23.55 -37.52
C LYS A 68 74.44 -23.38 -36.00
N ALA A 69 75.55 -23.72 -35.36
CA ALA A 69 75.78 -23.53 -33.94
C ALA A 69 76.96 -22.55 -33.74
N PHE A 70 76.63 -21.29 -33.43
CA PHE A 70 77.58 -20.18 -33.40
C PHE A 70 78.29 -19.99 -32.05
N GLY A 71 77.69 -20.47 -30.96
CA GLY A 71 78.19 -20.29 -29.59
C GLY A 71 78.81 -21.54 -28.97
N MET A 72 79.60 -21.34 -27.90
CA MET A 72 80.22 -22.42 -27.13
C MET A 72 79.15 -23.34 -26.53
N GLU A 73 79.36 -24.67 -26.63
CA GLU A 73 78.42 -25.71 -26.20
C GLU A 73 77.00 -25.57 -26.82
N GLY A 74 76.89 -24.84 -27.93
CA GLY A 74 75.64 -24.67 -28.65
C GLY A 74 75.24 -25.93 -29.39
N GLN A 75 73.94 -26.23 -29.45
CA GLN A 75 73.41 -27.38 -30.18
C GLN A 75 72.36 -26.93 -31.19
N ALA A 76 72.58 -27.24 -32.47
CA ALA A 76 71.67 -26.98 -33.56
C ALA A 76 71.32 -28.30 -34.26
N MET A 77 70.06 -28.74 -34.18
CA MET A 77 69.62 -30.02 -34.72
C MET A 77 68.34 -29.85 -35.55
N GLY A 78 68.37 -30.17 -36.84
CA GLY A 78 67.27 -29.97 -37.79
C GLY A 78 67.67 -29.08 -38.98
N SER A 79 66.89 -29.10 -40.06
CA SER A 79 67.15 -28.22 -41.22
C SER A 79 66.96 -26.76 -40.83
N ASP A 80 67.96 -25.91 -41.10
CA ASP A 80 67.98 -24.47 -40.82
C ASP A 80 67.85 -24.13 -39.32
N ALA A 81 68.17 -25.10 -38.44
CA ALA A 81 68.20 -24.89 -37.00
C ALA A 81 69.43 -24.07 -36.58
N TRP A 82 69.24 -22.95 -35.89
CA TRP A 82 70.31 -22.04 -35.49
C TRP A 82 70.41 -21.88 -33.98
N SER A 83 71.56 -22.24 -33.42
CA SER A 83 71.91 -21.97 -32.02
C SER A 83 72.90 -20.81 -31.97
N ILE A 84 72.49 -19.71 -31.35
CA ILE A 84 73.18 -18.43 -31.30
C ILE A 84 73.53 -18.11 -29.84
N GLY A 85 74.80 -17.78 -29.59
CA GLY A 85 75.33 -17.53 -28.24
C GLY A 85 75.56 -18.80 -27.43
N ASN A 86 76.25 -18.66 -26.30
CA ASN A 86 76.75 -19.81 -25.53
C ASN A 86 75.61 -20.57 -24.84
N TYR A 87 75.73 -21.90 -24.83
CA TYR A 87 74.81 -22.86 -24.18
C TYR A 87 73.38 -22.90 -24.76
N SER A 88 73.14 -22.32 -25.93
CA SER A 88 71.83 -22.33 -26.59
C SER A 88 71.55 -23.66 -27.29
N GLN A 89 70.29 -24.09 -27.34
CA GLN A 89 69.86 -25.34 -27.95
C GLN A 89 68.67 -25.10 -28.88
N ALA A 90 68.84 -25.35 -30.18
CA ALA A 90 67.83 -25.22 -31.20
C ALA A 90 67.60 -26.58 -31.86
N TRP A 91 66.44 -27.20 -31.60
CA TRP A 91 66.08 -28.53 -32.10
C TRP A 91 64.76 -28.48 -32.89
N GLY A 92 64.83 -28.56 -34.22
CA GLY A 92 63.66 -28.54 -35.10
C GLY A 92 63.94 -27.77 -36.38
N ASN A 93 63.10 -27.97 -37.39
CA ASN A 93 63.26 -27.26 -38.66
C ASN A 93 63.01 -25.75 -38.48
N TYR A 94 63.96 -24.90 -38.88
CA TYR A 94 63.99 -23.45 -38.64
C TYR A 94 63.88 -23.04 -37.16
N ALA A 95 64.27 -23.91 -36.22
CA ALA A 95 64.33 -23.53 -34.81
C ALA A 95 65.48 -22.55 -34.56
N ILE A 96 65.25 -21.50 -33.76
CA ILE A 96 66.26 -20.50 -33.42
C ILE A 96 66.31 -20.31 -31.91
N ALA A 97 67.47 -20.59 -31.32
CA ALA A 97 67.74 -20.30 -29.91
C ALA A 97 68.85 -19.24 -29.82
N GLY A 98 68.57 -18.13 -29.16
CA GLY A 98 69.46 -16.97 -29.10
C GLY A 98 69.06 -15.97 -28.02
N VAL A 99 69.59 -14.75 -28.13
CA VAL A 99 69.45 -13.70 -27.11
C VAL A 99 68.81 -12.41 -27.62
N GLU A 100 68.60 -12.29 -28.93
CA GLU A 100 67.94 -11.13 -29.53
C GLU A 100 67.11 -11.51 -30.77
N PRO A 101 66.04 -10.75 -31.08
CA PRO A 101 65.29 -10.87 -32.33
C PRO A 101 66.16 -10.58 -33.55
N GLY A 102 65.86 -11.28 -34.66
CA GLY A 102 66.43 -10.94 -35.96
C GLY A 102 65.90 -9.60 -36.47
N ILE A 103 66.70 -8.90 -37.26
CA ILE A 103 66.35 -7.62 -37.88
C ILE A 103 65.99 -7.81 -39.35
N ASP A 104 65.10 -6.96 -39.86
CA ASP A 104 64.72 -6.98 -41.28
C ASP A 104 65.86 -6.45 -42.19
N GLU A 105 65.73 -6.66 -43.50
CA GLU A 105 66.73 -6.25 -44.47
C GLU A 105 66.96 -4.73 -44.49
N ALA A 106 65.91 -3.93 -44.26
CA ALA A 106 66.02 -2.48 -44.24
C ALA A 106 66.87 -2.01 -43.04
N THR A 107 66.64 -2.59 -41.87
CA THR A 107 67.39 -2.37 -40.63
C THR A 107 68.83 -2.83 -40.78
N TYR A 108 69.05 -4.02 -41.36
CA TYR A 108 70.39 -4.53 -41.64
C TYR A 108 71.17 -3.61 -42.59
N LYS A 109 70.54 -3.14 -43.69
CA LYS A 109 71.19 -2.23 -44.65
C LYS A 109 71.58 -0.89 -44.02
N ALA A 110 70.84 -0.44 -43.00
CA ALA A 110 71.13 0.78 -42.24
C ALA A 110 72.30 0.64 -41.25
N LEU A 111 72.73 -0.58 -40.91
CA LEU A 111 73.86 -0.79 -40.00
C LEU A 111 75.20 -0.30 -40.58
N PRO A 112 76.14 0.16 -39.72
CA PRO A 112 77.52 0.41 -40.11
C PRO A 112 78.16 -0.82 -40.77
N VAL A 113 79.05 -0.61 -41.74
CA VAL A 113 79.75 -1.70 -42.45
C VAL A 113 80.44 -2.66 -41.47
N GLU A 114 81.01 -2.14 -40.39
CA GLU A 114 81.67 -2.93 -39.36
C GLU A 114 80.73 -3.79 -38.52
N GLU A 115 79.46 -3.42 -38.39
CA GLU A 115 78.47 -4.20 -37.62
C GLU A 115 77.78 -5.24 -38.50
N LYS A 116 77.69 -4.99 -39.81
CA LYS A 116 77.09 -5.94 -40.78
C LYS A 116 77.77 -7.31 -40.80
N LYS A 117 79.05 -7.40 -40.43
CA LYS A 117 79.81 -8.65 -40.36
C LYS A 117 79.38 -9.56 -39.22
N ASP A 118 78.73 -8.99 -38.20
CA ASP A 118 78.29 -9.72 -37.00
C ASP A 118 76.94 -10.41 -37.23
N TYR A 119 76.30 -10.17 -38.37
CA TYR A 119 74.98 -10.68 -38.72
C TYR A 119 75.05 -11.67 -39.87
N THR A 120 74.32 -12.77 -39.73
CA THR A 120 74.12 -13.76 -40.79
C THR A 120 72.68 -13.72 -41.27
N ARG A 121 72.50 -13.74 -42.60
CA ARG A 121 71.20 -13.80 -43.26
C ARG A 121 70.60 -15.20 -43.12
N GLN A 122 69.38 -15.30 -42.58
CA GLN A 122 68.60 -16.53 -42.59
C GLN A 122 67.44 -16.38 -43.59
N ASP A 123 67.50 -17.17 -44.65
CA ASP A 123 66.45 -17.20 -45.66
C ASP A 123 65.24 -17.98 -45.17
N LEU A 124 64.08 -17.33 -45.15
CA LEU A 124 62.83 -17.96 -44.77
C LEU A 124 61.71 -17.41 -45.66
N SER A 125 61.27 -18.23 -46.63
CA SER A 125 60.10 -17.92 -47.45
C SER A 125 58.94 -18.82 -47.04
N ILE A 126 57.86 -18.23 -46.53
CA ILE A 126 56.64 -18.97 -46.18
C ILE A 126 55.55 -18.55 -47.18
N GLY A 127 55.21 -19.42 -48.13
CA GLY A 127 54.27 -19.10 -49.21
C GLY A 127 54.83 -18.00 -50.12
N SER A 128 54.11 -16.88 -50.27
CA SER A 128 54.56 -15.70 -51.05
C SER A 128 55.18 -14.59 -50.19
N GLN A 129 55.32 -14.80 -48.87
CA GLN A 129 55.92 -13.82 -47.97
C GLN A 129 57.39 -14.15 -47.74
N ASP A 130 58.25 -13.17 -48.01
CA ASP A 130 59.66 -13.19 -47.63
C ASP A 130 59.79 -12.77 -46.17
N ASN A 131 60.08 -13.74 -45.31
CA ASN A 131 60.30 -13.57 -43.87
C ASN A 131 61.79 -13.69 -43.53
N THR A 132 62.67 -13.41 -44.50
CA THR A 132 64.12 -13.39 -44.32
C THR A 132 64.52 -12.37 -43.26
N LEU A 133 65.31 -12.81 -42.28
CA LEU A 133 65.82 -11.97 -41.19
C LEU A 133 67.34 -12.11 -41.07
N TYR A 134 67.98 -11.07 -40.56
CA TYR A 134 69.39 -11.06 -40.24
C TYR A 134 69.54 -11.24 -38.73
N TYR A 135 70.23 -12.30 -38.31
CA TYR A 135 70.48 -12.58 -36.90
C TYR A 135 71.92 -12.25 -36.56
N ARG A 136 72.15 -11.60 -35.42
CA ARG A 136 73.50 -11.39 -34.90
C ARG A 136 74.05 -12.73 -34.44
N THR A 137 75.09 -13.20 -35.12
CA THR A 137 75.73 -14.50 -34.89
C THR A 137 77.09 -14.35 -34.21
N THR A 138 77.69 -13.16 -34.31
CA THR A 138 78.95 -12.82 -33.65
C THR A 138 78.70 -11.70 -32.67
N PHE A 139 79.29 -11.80 -31.49
CA PHE A 139 79.08 -10.83 -30.41
C PHE A 139 80.43 -10.36 -29.89
N LYS A 140 80.47 -9.09 -29.48
CA LYS A 140 81.63 -8.55 -28.79
C LYS A 140 81.79 -9.26 -27.44
N GLU A 141 82.95 -9.87 -27.24
CA GLU A 141 83.40 -10.40 -25.95
C GLU A 141 84.13 -9.27 -25.20
N TYR A 142 83.98 -9.20 -23.88
CA TYR A 142 84.64 -8.20 -23.05
C TYR A 142 85.57 -8.89 -22.05
N THR A 143 86.82 -8.48 -21.99
CA THR A 143 87.69 -8.84 -20.86
C THR A 143 87.11 -8.29 -19.55
N MET A 144 87.52 -8.84 -18.41
CA MET A 144 87.07 -8.34 -17.09
C MET A 144 87.31 -6.83 -16.94
N SER A 145 88.46 -6.33 -17.39
CA SER A 145 88.81 -4.91 -17.36
C SER A 145 87.92 -4.05 -18.27
N GLU A 146 87.64 -4.50 -19.50
CA GLU A 146 86.80 -3.77 -20.44
C GLU A 146 85.36 -3.70 -19.95
N PHE A 147 84.82 -4.80 -19.43
CA PHE A 147 83.46 -4.84 -18.90
C PHE A 147 83.30 -3.92 -17.69
N MET A 148 84.26 -3.91 -16.77
CA MET A 148 84.22 -3.04 -15.59
C MET A 148 84.43 -1.55 -15.93
N ALA A 149 85.07 -1.24 -17.05
CA ALA A 149 85.24 0.13 -17.55
C ALA A 149 83.95 0.71 -18.17
N LEU A 150 82.97 -0.12 -18.54
CA LEU A 150 81.67 0.35 -19.05
C LEU A 150 80.86 1.06 -17.94
N PRO A 151 80.01 2.04 -18.29
CA PRO A 151 79.04 2.61 -17.36
C PRO A 151 78.15 1.54 -16.71
N GLU A 152 77.71 1.79 -15.48
CA GLU A 152 76.89 0.83 -14.73
C GLU A 152 75.60 0.43 -15.46
N GLU A 153 74.94 1.40 -16.11
CA GLU A 153 73.74 1.16 -16.92
C GLU A 153 74.03 0.19 -18.07
N GLU A 154 75.14 0.36 -18.80
CA GLU A 154 75.52 -0.52 -19.91
C GLU A 154 75.89 -1.93 -19.41
N ARG A 155 76.59 -2.04 -18.28
CA ARG A 155 76.85 -3.35 -17.65
C ARG A 155 75.54 -4.04 -17.26
N ASN A 156 74.59 -3.29 -16.72
CA ASN A 156 73.30 -3.83 -16.32
C ASN A 156 72.44 -4.24 -17.53
N ASP A 157 72.46 -3.47 -18.62
CA ASP A 157 71.83 -3.85 -19.90
C ASP A 157 72.44 -5.14 -20.45
N LEU A 158 73.77 -5.23 -20.50
CA LEU A 158 74.46 -6.43 -20.98
C LEU A 158 74.05 -7.68 -20.20
N LYS A 159 74.05 -7.61 -18.85
CA LYS A 159 73.66 -8.74 -17.99
C LYS A 159 72.18 -9.08 -18.07
N ASN A 160 71.33 -8.07 -17.88
CA ASN A 160 69.90 -8.27 -17.59
C ASN A 160 69.06 -8.31 -18.87
N ASN A 161 69.46 -7.60 -19.92
CA ASN A 161 68.71 -7.49 -21.17
C ASN A 161 69.34 -8.33 -22.30
N LYS A 162 70.67 -8.28 -22.46
CA LYS A 162 71.39 -8.97 -23.54
C LYS A 162 72.03 -10.31 -23.15
N GLY A 163 71.75 -10.80 -21.94
CA GLY A 163 72.13 -12.15 -21.51
C GLY A 163 73.64 -12.43 -21.38
N TYR A 164 74.47 -11.40 -21.18
CA TYR A 164 75.90 -11.58 -20.96
C TYR A 164 76.20 -12.22 -19.60
N GLY A 165 77.08 -13.22 -19.62
CA GLY A 165 77.59 -13.91 -18.44
C GLY A 165 79.11 -14.06 -18.51
N PHE A 166 79.74 -14.19 -17.35
CA PHE A 166 81.17 -14.45 -17.24
C PHE A 166 81.45 -15.92 -17.56
N SER A 167 82.21 -16.17 -18.63
CA SER A 167 82.71 -17.50 -18.99
C SER A 167 84.04 -17.77 -18.28
N SER A 168 84.08 -18.77 -17.41
CA SER A 168 85.30 -19.18 -16.71
C SER A 168 86.31 -19.86 -17.64
N THR A 169 85.84 -20.49 -18.73
CA THR A 169 86.70 -21.13 -19.73
C THR A 169 87.43 -20.11 -20.60
N LYS A 170 86.76 -19.03 -20.99
CA LYS A 170 87.34 -17.95 -21.80
C LYS A 170 87.92 -16.79 -21.00
N ASN A 171 87.64 -16.70 -19.70
CA ASN A 171 87.96 -15.56 -18.83
C ASN A 171 87.44 -14.20 -19.36
N MET A 172 86.27 -14.22 -20.00
CA MET A 172 85.64 -13.06 -20.66
C MET A 172 84.14 -13.04 -20.39
N TRP A 173 83.55 -11.85 -20.43
CA TRP A 173 82.11 -11.64 -20.50
C TRP A 173 81.64 -11.89 -21.93
N THR A 174 80.73 -12.85 -22.07
CA THR A 174 80.24 -13.34 -23.36
C THR A 174 78.73 -13.49 -23.31
N PRO A 175 78.01 -13.45 -24.44
CA PRO A 175 76.59 -13.78 -24.46
C PRO A 175 76.38 -15.23 -24.02
N THR A 176 75.62 -15.41 -22.93
CA THR A 176 75.22 -16.71 -22.37
C THR A 176 73.69 -16.84 -22.35
N PRO A 177 73.02 -16.79 -23.52
CA PRO A 177 71.57 -16.91 -23.62
C PRO A 177 71.04 -18.12 -22.86
N ARG A 178 71.64 -19.32 -22.99
CA ARG A 178 71.06 -20.55 -22.42
C ARG A 178 69.61 -20.77 -22.88
N SER A 179 69.31 -20.35 -24.10
CA SER A 179 67.96 -20.40 -24.67
C SER A 179 67.70 -21.78 -25.27
N ILE A 180 66.49 -22.28 -25.14
CA ILE A 180 66.10 -23.60 -25.66
C ILE A 180 64.89 -23.44 -26.57
N ALA A 181 65.06 -23.75 -27.86
CA ALA A 181 64.01 -23.73 -28.87
C ALA A 181 63.80 -25.14 -29.42
N ILE A 182 62.59 -25.71 -29.25
CA ILE A 182 62.27 -27.07 -29.71
C ILE A 182 61.01 -27.05 -30.58
N GLY A 183 61.14 -27.52 -31.83
CA GLY A 183 60.06 -27.70 -32.80
C GLY A 183 60.17 -26.80 -34.03
N HIS A 184 59.19 -26.90 -34.94
CA HIS A 184 59.21 -26.26 -36.25
C HIS A 184 58.98 -24.74 -36.15
N LEU A 185 59.85 -23.92 -36.76
CA LEU A 185 59.80 -22.44 -36.76
C LEU A 185 59.78 -21.79 -35.37
N THR A 186 60.29 -22.50 -34.35
CA THR A 186 60.24 -22.06 -32.96
C THR A 186 61.42 -21.17 -32.60
N LYS A 187 61.16 -20.09 -31.85
CA LYS A 187 62.12 -19.03 -31.53
C LYS A 187 62.21 -18.82 -30.02
N ALA A 188 63.37 -19.04 -29.44
CA ALA A 188 63.71 -18.69 -28.06
C ALA A 188 64.79 -17.59 -28.10
N LEU A 189 64.39 -16.32 -28.01
CA LEU A 189 65.22 -15.15 -28.36
C LEU A 189 65.41 -14.15 -27.22
N GLY A 190 65.12 -14.57 -25.98
CA GLY A 190 65.49 -13.82 -24.78
C GLY A 190 66.51 -14.61 -23.94
N ALA A 191 67.19 -13.95 -23.01
CA ALA A 191 68.12 -14.64 -22.11
C ALA A 191 67.38 -15.65 -21.20
N ALA A 192 67.90 -16.86 -21.09
CA ALA A 192 67.37 -18.00 -20.32
C ALA A 192 65.92 -18.36 -20.67
N THR A 193 65.60 -18.38 -21.97
CA THR A 193 64.25 -18.65 -22.47
C THR A 193 64.01 -20.11 -22.85
N LEU A 194 62.74 -20.52 -22.82
CA LEU A 194 62.29 -21.82 -23.29
C LEU A 194 61.12 -21.66 -24.26
N ALA A 195 61.27 -22.11 -25.50
CA ALA A 195 60.21 -22.16 -26.49
C ALA A 195 60.03 -23.60 -27.01
N ILE A 196 58.84 -24.18 -26.88
CA ILE A 196 58.54 -25.55 -27.33
C ILE A 196 57.24 -25.56 -28.13
N GLY A 197 57.27 -25.98 -29.40
CA GLY A 197 56.07 -26.15 -30.22
C GLY A 197 56.28 -25.86 -31.70
N ASN A 198 55.19 -25.50 -32.41
CA ASN A 198 55.22 -25.11 -33.81
C ASN A 198 54.95 -23.60 -33.91
N ILE A 199 55.89 -22.82 -34.45
CA ILE A 199 55.84 -21.36 -34.58
C ILE A 199 55.76 -20.67 -33.20
N THR A 200 56.39 -21.25 -32.18
CA THR A 200 56.34 -20.76 -30.80
C THR A 200 57.41 -19.69 -30.58
N GLU A 201 57.10 -18.60 -29.87
CA GLU A 201 58.02 -17.48 -29.64
C GLU A 201 58.18 -17.15 -28.14
N ALA A 202 59.38 -17.29 -27.58
CA ALA A 202 59.75 -16.79 -26.26
C ALA A 202 60.81 -15.71 -26.42
N THR A 203 60.42 -14.43 -26.34
CA THR A 203 61.31 -13.29 -26.61
C THR A 203 61.64 -12.46 -25.37
N GLY A 204 60.82 -12.56 -24.32
CA GLY A 204 61.13 -11.89 -23.05
C GLY A 204 62.21 -12.63 -22.26
N ASN A 205 63.03 -11.93 -21.51
CA ASN A 205 64.06 -12.61 -20.71
C ASN A 205 63.43 -13.50 -19.64
N GLN A 206 63.97 -14.70 -19.44
CA GLN A 206 63.44 -15.75 -18.57
C GLN A 206 61.99 -16.17 -18.91
N SER A 207 61.53 -15.90 -20.13
CA SER A 207 60.19 -16.28 -20.56
C SER A 207 60.11 -17.74 -21.01
N THR A 208 58.91 -18.31 -20.89
CA THR A 208 58.63 -19.68 -21.33
C THR A 208 57.38 -19.69 -22.20
N ALA A 209 57.49 -20.22 -23.41
CA ALA A 209 56.39 -20.40 -24.35
C ALA A 209 56.27 -21.89 -24.75
N ILE A 210 55.08 -22.49 -24.57
CA ILE A 210 54.84 -23.92 -24.87
C ILE A 210 53.52 -24.07 -25.63
N GLY A 211 53.54 -24.65 -26.82
CA GLY A 211 52.36 -24.88 -27.68
C GLY A 211 52.43 -24.12 -29.00
N SER A 212 51.60 -24.51 -29.97
CA SER A 212 51.66 -23.93 -31.32
C SER A 212 51.32 -22.44 -31.30
N MET A 213 52.15 -21.60 -31.92
CA MET A 213 51.96 -20.14 -31.96
C MET A 213 51.88 -19.47 -30.58
N ALA A 214 52.30 -20.13 -29.50
CA ALA A 214 52.36 -19.51 -28.17
C ALA A 214 53.45 -18.43 -28.14
N LYS A 215 53.18 -17.30 -27.49
CA LYS A 215 54.05 -16.14 -27.44
C LYS A 215 54.25 -15.64 -26.00
N ALA A 216 55.47 -15.72 -25.51
CA ALA A 216 55.89 -15.16 -24.22
C ALA A 216 56.87 -14.01 -24.48
N SER A 217 56.36 -12.78 -24.52
CA SER A 217 57.13 -11.58 -24.89
C SER A 217 57.57 -10.74 -23.70
N GLY A 218 56.90 -10.86 -22.56
CA GLY A 218 57.29 -10.14 -21.36
C GLY A 218 58.46 -10.80 -20.61
N THR A 219 59.23 -10.02 -19.87
CA THR A 219 60.25 -10.55 -18.94
C THR A 219 59.58 -11.42 -17.88
N SER A 220 60.15 -12.60 -17.63
CA SER A 220 59.63 -13.62 -16.71
C SER A 220 58.17 -14.02 -17.00
N SER A 221 57.74 -13.94 -18.26
CA SER A 221 56.38 -14.31 -18.68
C SER A 221 56.24 -15.81 -19.00
N PHE A 222 55.03 -16.33 -18.89
CA PHE A 222 54.72 -17.73 -19.15
C PHE A 222 53.50 -17.87 -20.07
N ALA A 223 53.67 -18.44 -21.26
CA ALA A 223 52.60 -18.69 -22.21
C ALA A 223 52.50 -20.19 -22.54
N ALA A 224 51.35 -20.83 -22.27
CA ALA A 224 51.14 -22.25 -22.56
C ALA A 224 49.79 -22.52 -23.23
N GLY A 225 49.79 -23.04 -24.46
CA GLY A 225 48.58 -23.36 -25.25
C GLY A 225 48.64 -22.85 -26.69
N ASP A 226 47.73 -23.32 -27.55
CA ASP A 226 47.65 -22.81 -28.94
C ASP A 226 47.36 -21.31 -28.93
N ARG A 227 48.27 -20.51 -29.49
CA ARG A 227 48.16 -19.03 -29.55
C ARG A 227 48.00 -18.35 -28.19
N ALA A 228 48.53 -18.92 -27.11
CA ALA A 228 48.57 -18.24 -25.81
C ALA A 228 49.56 -17.06 -25.86
N GLU A 229 49.23 -15.90 -25.30
CA GLU A 229 50.02 -14.68 -25.37
C GLU A 229 50.24 -14.06 -23.98
N ALA A 230 51.48 -14.03 -23.51
CA ALA A 230 51.90 -13.34 -22.29
C ALA A 230 52.81 -12.16 -22.67
N GLN A 231 52.25 -10.95 -22.68
CA GLN A 231 52.84 -9.80 -23.39
C GLN A 231 53.74 -8.92 -22.51
N HIS A 232 53.53 -8.90 -21.19
CA HIS A 232 54.20 -7.98 -20.25
C HIS A 232 54.92 -8.70 -19.11
N VAL A 233 55.66 -7.94 -18.30
CA VAL A 233 56.49 -8.46 -17.20
C VAL A 233 55.63 -9.29 -16.23
N GLY A 234 56.09 -10.50 -15.93
CA GLY A 234 55.42 -11.42 -14.99
C GLY A 234 54.03 -11.88 -15.42
N SER A 235 53.63 -11.66 -16.68
CA SER A 235 52.32 -12.08 -17.18
C SER A 235 52.25 -13.60 -17.43
N ILE A 236 51.09 -14.19 -17.19
CA ILE A 236 50.86 -15.65 -17.30
C ILE A 236 49.62 -15.88 -18.17
N ALA A 237 49.78 -16.59 -19.28
CA ALA A 237 48.71 -16.97 -20.19
C ALA A 237 48.68 -18.48 -20.40
N ILE A 238 47.63 -19.16 -19.94
CA ILE A 238 47.50 -20.62 -20.03
C ILE A 238 46.15 -20.98 -20.65
N GLY A 239 46.16 -21.58 -21.83
CA GLY A 239 44.96 -21.98 -22.57
C GLY A 239 44.98 -21.51 -24.02
N MET A 240 44.13 -22.10 -24.86
CA MET A 240 44.04 -21.73 -26.27
C MET A 240 43.58 -20.27 -26.41
N LYS A 241 44.38 -19.43 -27.06
CA LYS A 241 44.13 -17.98 -27.21
C LYS A 241 43.93 -17.24 -25.88
N ALA A 242 44.53 -17.74 -24.80
CA ALA A 242 44.61 -16.97 -23.55
C ALA A 242 45.56 -15.79 -23.76
N LYS A 243 45.17 -14.59 -23.33
CA LYS A 243 45.96 -13.36 -23.45
C LYS A 243 46.09 -12.69 -22.09
N ALA A 244 47.31 -12.63 -21.58
CA ALA A 244 47.70 -11.76 -20.47
C ALA A 244 48.40 -10.53 -21.05
N GLY A 245 47.62 -9.48 -21.26
CA GLY A 245 47.99 -8.29 -22.03
C GLY A 245 48.54 -7.13 -21.20
N ASP A 246 48.72 -7.29 -19.89
CA ASP A 246 49.23 -6.22 -19.01
C ASP A 246 50.16 -6.79 -17.90
N TYR A 247 50.86 -5.91 -17.19
CA TYR A 247 51.85 -6.25 -16.17
C TYR A 247 51.23 -7.11 -15.05
N TRP A 248 51.90 -8.21 -14.74
CA TRP A 248 51.47 -9.20 -13.72
C TRP A 248 50.06 -9.77 -13.94
N GLY A 249 49.51 -9.68 -15.16
CA GLY A 249 48.20 -10.25 -15.50
C GLY A 249 48.24 -11.77 -15.58
N THR A 250 47.19 -12.43 -15.08
CA THR A 250 47.05 -13.91 -15.11
C THR A 250 45.78 -14.32 -15.84
N ALA A 251 45.93 -14.89 -17.03
CA ALA A 251 44.87 -15.39 -17.89
C ALA A 251 44.91 -16.93 -17.97
N VAL A 252 43.96 -17.62 -17.33
CA VAL A 252 43.88 -19.09 -17.34
C VAL A 252 42.53 -19.54 -17.89
N GLY A 253 42.57 -20.25 -19.02
CA GLY A 253 41.44 -20.79 -19.76
C GLY A 253 41.39 -20.29 -21.20
N SER A 254 40.66 -21.00 -22.06
CA SER A 254 40.62 -20.68 -23.50
C SER A 254 39.90 -19.36 -23.76
N TYR A 255 40.41 -18.55 -24.69
CA TYR A 255 39.86 -17.24 -25.09
C TYR A 255 39.78 -16.19 -23.97
N THR A 256 40.57 -16.37 -22.91
CA THR A 256 40.58 -15.47 -21.75
C THR A 256 41.46 -14.27 -22.01
N ILE A 257 41.03 -13.09 -21.56
CA ILE A 257 41.73 -11.82 -21.80
C ILE A 257 41.87 -11.06 -20.48
N VAL A 258 43.11 -10.66 -20.15
CA VAL A 258 43.42 -9.72 -19.08
C VAL A 258 44.09 -8.50 -19.68
N GLU A 259 43.44 -7.34 -19.56
CA GLU A 259 43.94 -6.02 -20.03
C GLU A 259 44.18 -5.05 -18.87
N GLY A 260 43.80 -5.41 -17.65
CA GLY A 260 44.11 -4.63 -16.45
C GLY A 260 45.37 -5.14 -15.76
N GLU A 261 46.24 -4.21 -15.36
CA GLU A 261 47.40 -4.48 -14.50
C GLU A 261 46.99 -5.31 -13.26
N GLN A 262 47.76 -6.35 -12.95
CA GLN A 262 47.51 -7.28 -11.84
C GLN A 262 46.12 -7.98 -11.89
N GLY A 263 45.48 -8.01 -13.06
CA GLY A 263 44.20 -8.66 -13.26
C GLY A 263 44.30 -10.18 -13.28
N ILE A 264 43.27 -10.87 -12.77
CA ILE A 264 43.22 -12.34 -12.70
C ILE A 264 41.94 -12.85 -13.36
N ALA A 265 42.08 -13.62 -14.43
CA ALA A 265 40.96 -14.21 -15.15
C ALA A 265 41.09 -15.75 -15.16
N LEU A 266 40.13 -16.44 -14.55
CA LEU A 266 40.11 -17.89 -14.41
C LEU A 266 38.79 -18.46 -14.98
N GLY A 267 38.85 -19.11 -16.13
CA GLY A 267 37.70 -19.68 -16.83
C GLY A 267 37.81 -19.56 -18.35
N VAL A 268 36.84 -20.09 -19.11
CA VAL A 268 36.79 -19.94 -20.57
C VAL A 268 36.12 -18.63 -20.95
N SER A 269 36.70 -17.88 -21.89
CA SER A 269 36.18 -16.60 -22.38
C SER A 269 35.99 -15.55 -21.29
N THR A 270 36.80 -15.57 -20.24
CA THR A 270 36.75 -14.58 -19.15
C THR A 270 37.49 -13.31 -19.53
N LYS A 271 37.04 -12.17 -19.01
CA LYS A 271 37.62 -10.87 -19.34
C LYS A 271 37.82 -10.00 -18.11
N VAL A 272 39.01 -9.45 -17.95
CA VAL A 272 39.35 -8.47 -16.90
C VAL A 272 39.91 -7.23 -17.56
N TYR A 273 39.23 -6.10 -17.38
CA TYR A 273 39.63 -4.82 -17.97
C TYR A 273 40.21 -3.85 -16.95
N THR A 274 39.94 -4.07 -15.67
CA THR A 274 40.25 -3.11 -14.59
C THR A 274 41.50 -3.54 -13.84
N GLU A 275 42.26 -2.55 -13.35
CA GLU A 275 43.38 -2.76 -12.44
C GLU A 275 42.95 -3.59 -11.23
N ARG A 276 43.69 -4.67 -10.93
CA ARG A 276 43.41 -5.61 -9.81
C ARG A 276 42.00 -6.23 -9.84
N GLY A 277 41.36 -6.30 -11.01
CA GLY A 277 40.08 -7.00 -11.19
C GLY A 277 40.25 -8.53 -11.19
N VAL A 278 39.25 -9.25 -10.71
CA VAL A 278 39.25 -10.72 -10.69
C VAL A 278 37.99 -11.25 -11.37
N ALA A 279 38.11 -12.05 -12.41
CA ALA A 279 37.00 -12.72 -13.08
C ALA A 279 37.07 -14.24 -12.89
N LEU A 280 36.04 -14.83 -12.28
CA LEU A 280 35.98 -16.25 -11.93
C LEU A 280 34.81 -16.95 -12.64
N GLY A 281 35.11 -18.04 -13.35
CA GLY A 281 34.14 -18.87 -14.07
C GLY A 281 33.90 -18.41 -15.50
N ALA A 282 33.48 -19.33 -16.38
CA ALA A 282 33.36 -19.08 -17.81
C ALA A 282 32.51 -17.83 -18.14
N ALA A 283 32.95 -17.02 -19.10
CA ALA A 283 32.31 -15.79 -19.56
C ALA A 283 32.14 -14.67 -18.51
N SER A 284 32.78 -14.78 -17.33
CA SER A 284 32.76 -13.70 -16.33
C SER A 284 33.54 -12.47 -16.82
N LYS A 285 33.06 -11.29 -16.42
CA LYS A 285 33.61 -9.99 -16.82
C LYS A 285 33.86 -9.10 -15.59
N ALA A 286 35.11 -8.73 -15.33
CA ALA A 286 35.48 -7.74 -14.31
C ALA A 286 35.73 -6.39 -15.00
N GLU A 287 34.77 -5.48 -14.86
CA GLU A 287 34.75 -4.15 -15.52
C GLU A 287 34.48 -2.98 -14.57
N ARG A 288 34.34 -3.25 -13.27
CA ARG A 288 34.10 -2.21 -12.26
C ARG A 288 35.42 -1.78 -11.62
N GLU A 289 35.78 -0.53 -11.83
CA GLU A 289 36.97 0.13 -11.31
C GLU A 289 36.91 0.33 -9.79
N LYS A 290 38.06 0.69 -9.19
CA LYS A 290 38.13 1.15 -7.80
C LYS A 290 37.31 2.42 -7.56
N GLY A 291 36.85 2.62 -6.33
CA GLY A 291 36.14 3.82 -5.91
C GLY A 291 34.63 3.82 -6.17
N VAL A 292 34.09 2.73 -6.74
CA VAL A 292 32.64 2.55 -6.93
C VAL A 292 31.94 2.44 -5.57
N ILE A 293 30.85 3.20 -5.41
CA ILE A 293 30.01 3.23 -4.20
C ILE A 293 28.89 2.20 -4.32
N GLY A 294 28.67 1.44 -3.25
CA GLY A 294 27.63 0.42 -3.13
C GLY A 294 26.20 0.99 -3.17
N TYR A 295 25.24 0.10 -3.39
CA TYR A 295 23.82 0.47 -3.43
C TYR A 295 23.30 0.85 -2.05
N ALA A 296 22.63 2.01 -1.92
CA ALA A 296 21.89 2.40 -0.72
C ALA A 296 20.39 2.20 -0.94
N LEU A 297 19.77 1.32 -0.15
CA LEU A 297 18.33 1.05 -0.23
C LEU A 297 17.51 2.31 0.10
N GLY A 298 16.73 2.80 -0.87
CA GLY A 298 15.77 3.89 -0.66
C GLY A 298 16.37 5.30 -0.50
N GLY A 299 17.66 5.49 -0.81
CA GLY A 299 18.36 6.76 -0.66
C GLY A 299 19.30 7.10 -1.83
N ASP A 300 19.91 8.28 -1.78
CA ASP A 300 20.87 8.75 -2.78
C ASP A 300 22.29 8.25 -2.44
N ASN A 301 22.93 7.55 -3.37
CA ASN A 301 24.29 7.03 -3.22
C ASN A 301 25.28 7.58 -4.26
N SER A 302 24.96 8.73 -4.89
CA SER A 302 25.83 9.38 -5.87
C SER A 302 27.20 9.80 -5.32
N THR A 303 27.32 9.92 -3.98
CA THR A 303 28.60 10.16 -3.30
C THR A 303 28.64 9.35 -2.00
N PHE A 304 29.85 9.06 -1.50
CA PHE A 304 30.03 8.32 -0.25
C PHE A 304 29.34 9.03 0.93
N LYS A 305 29.37 10.37 0.96
CA LYS A 305 28.67 11.18 1.95
C LYS A 305 27.16 10.89 1.96
N LYS A 306 26.53 10.87 0.78
CA LYS A 306 25.08 10.61 0.67
C LYS A 306 24.71 9.17 1.00
N ALA A 307 25.59 8.21 0.70
CA ALA A 307 25.43 6.83 1.14
C ALA A 307 25.39 6.73 2.68
N LEU A 308 26.29 7.44 3.38
CA LEU A 308 26.29 7.51 4.84
C LEU A 308 25.07 8.24 5.41
N GLU A 309 24.57 9.28 4.74
CA GLU A 309 23.33 9.97 5.13
C GLU A 309 22.12 9.03 5.00
N SER A 310 22.05 8.28 3.90
CA SER A 310 20.99 7.32 3.63
C SER A 310 21.02 6.12 4.60
N SER A 311 22.21 5.71 5.06
CA SER A 311 22.36 4.63 6.04
C SER A 311 22.27 5.09 7.50
N GLY A 312 22.27 6.40 7.77
CA GLY A 312 22.30 6.97 9.13
C GLY A 312 23.68 6.92 9.80
N GLU A 313 24.75 6.55 9.08
CA GLU A 313 26.11 6.42 9.62
C GLU A 313 26.91 7.74 9.58
N ASN A 314 26.34 8.81 9.03
CA ASN A 314 27.01 10.11 8.90
C ASN A 314 27.45 10.70 10.25
N VAL A 315 26.64 10.55 11.31
CA VAL A 315 26.95 11.06 12.66
C VAL A 315 28.19 10.36 13.21
N ARG A 316 28.25 9.04 13.10
CA ARG A 316 29.38 8.24 13.56
C ARG A 316 30.63 8.58 12.76
N TYR A 317 30.52 8.62 11.44
CA TYR A 317 31.66 8.94 10.55
C TYR A 317 32.25 10.33 10.82
N ASN A 318 31.40 11.35 11.03
CA ASN A 318 31.86 12.71 11.33
C ASN A 318 32.63 12.77 12.66
N LYS A 319 32.16 12.06 13.70
CA LYS A 319 32.86 11.99 14.99
C LYS A 319 34.25 11.35 14.88
N VAL A 320 34.39 10.33 14.03
CA VAL A 320 35.68 9.70 13.74
C VAL A 320 36.60 10.70 13.04
N LEU A 321 36.09 11.47 12.07
CA LEU A 321 36.87 12.50 11.37
C LEU A 321 37.35 13.62 12.29
N GLU A 322 36.53 14.05 13.26
CA GLU A 322 36.92 15.07 14.25
C GLU A 322 38.12 14.59 15.09
N THR A 323 38.11 13.33 15.54
CA THR A 323 39.22 12.70 16.27
C THR A 323 40.50 12.64 15.44
N ILE A 324 40.38 12.32 14.15
CA ILE A 324 41.53 12.29 13.24
C ILE A 324 42.07 13.71 13.02
N ALA A 325 41.19 14.69 12.79
CA ALA A 325 41.58 16.05 12.46
C ALA A 325 42.37 16.74 13.57
N SER A 326 42.08 16.44 14.84
CA SER A 326 42.79 17.05 15.98
C SER A 326 44.23 16.57 16.15
N LEU A 327 44.55 15.35 15.70
CA LEU A 327 45.85 14.69 15.93
C LEU A 327 46.69 14.51 14.66
N LYS A 328 46.07 14.62 13.47
CA LYS A 328 46.71 14.34 12.18
C LYS A 328 47.99 15.15 11.94
N ALA A 329 47.98 16.44 12.24
CA ALA A 329 49.13 17.31 11.97
C ALA A 329 50.39 16.93 12.79
N GLU A 330 50.21 16.38 13.99
CA GLU A 330 51.31 15.89 14.81
C GLU A 330 51.84 14.55 14.30
N TYR A 331 50.92 13.63 13.98
CA TYR A 331 51.26 12.33 13.42
C TYR A 331 52.00 12.45 12.08
N ASP A 332 51.51 13.30 11.17
CA ASP A 332 52.12 13.50 9.84
C ASP A 332 53.57 14.01 9.96
N LYS A 333 53.88 14.87 10.94
CA LYS A 333 55.26 15.33 11.20
C LYS A 333 56.18 14.18 11.59
N LEU A 334 55.71 13.27 12.45
CA LEU A 334 56.50 12.13 12.92
C LEU A 334 56.74 11.11 11.79
N ILE A 335 55.72 10.87 10.97
CA ILE A 335 55.85 10.00 9.79
C ILE A 335 56.82 10.58 8.78
N ILE A 336 56.74 11.88 8.47
CA ILE A 336 57.68 12.54 7.54
C ILE A 336 59.12 12.45 8.06
N ALA A 337 59.30 12.70 9.37
CA ALA A 337 60.60 12.58 10.01
C ALA A 337 61.16 11.15 9.92
N TYR A 338 60.30 10.13 10.07
CA TYR A 338 60.67 8.72 9.90
C TYR A 338 60.93 8.33 8.44
N SER A 339 60.15 8.83 7.48
CA SER A 339 60.30 8.45 6.07
C SER A 339 61.51 9.07 5.39
N ASN A 340 62.01 10.21 5.89
CA ASN A 340 63.15 10.94 5.31
C ASN A 340 64.51 10.46 5.81
N THR A 341 64.57 9.41 6.62
CA THR A 341 65.82 8.84 7.12
C THR A 341 66.30 7.69 6.25
N ASP A 342 67.62 7.57 6.09
CA ASP A 342 68.24 6.43 5.42
C ASP A 342 67.93 5.13 6.19
N VAL A 343 67.58 4.09 5.44
CA VAL A 343 67.25 2.77 5.99
C VAL A 343 68.45 2.21 6.75
N GLY A 344 68.24 1.84 8.02
CA GLY A 344 69.26 1.35 8.94
C GLY A 344 70.04 2.43 9.69
N SER A 345 69.70 3.71 9.54
CA SER A 345 70.41 4.81 10.20
C SER A 345 70.02 5.01 11.67
N ALA A 346 70.92 5.64 12.45
CA ALA A 346 70.61 6.04 13.82
C ALA A 346 69.45 7.06 13.90
N ALA A 347 69.32 7.92 12.89
CA ALA A 347 68.22 8.88 12.76
C ALA A 347 66.87 8.18 12.53
N GLU A 348 66.85 7.09 11.75
CA GLU A 348 65.65 6.25 11.58
C GLU A 348 65.19 5.67 12.93
N ALA A 349 66.13 5.13 13.72
CA ALA A 349 65.83 4.56 15.02
C ALA A 349 65.25 5.59 16.01
N GLU A 350 65.76 6.82 16.00
CA GLU A 350 65.24 7.91 16.82
C GLU A 350 63.86 8.38 16.37
N ALA A 351 63.65 8.56 15.05
CA ALA A 351 62.36 8.93 14.50
C ALA A 351 61.29 7.84 14.76
N ARG A 352 61.66 6.57 14.64
CA ARG A 352 60.80 5.43 14.98
C ARG A 352 60.40 5.43 16.45
N LYS A 353 61.35 5.67 17.35
CA LYS A 353 61.08 5.76 18.79
C LYS A 353 60.13 6.92 19.14
N ALA A 354 60.26 8.06 18.46
CA ALA A 354 59.36 9.20 18.63
C ALA A 354 57.93 8.88 18.14
N LEU A 355 57.80 8.21 16.99
CA LEU A 355 56.53 7.75 16.46
C LEU A 355 55.86 6.71 17.39
N ASP A 356 56.62 5.72 17.86
CA ASP A 356 56.12 4.70 18.80
C ASP A 356 55.66 5.32 20.12
N ALA A 357 56.41 6.28 20.66
CA ALA A 357 56.05 6.99 21.88
C ALA A 357 54.79 7.85 21.70
N TRP A 358 54.58 8.43 20.52
CA TRP A 358 53.35 9.16 20.20
C TRP A 358 52.16 8.21 20.06
N ASN A 359 52.33 7.09 19.34
CA ASN A 359 51.29 6.05 19.19
C ASN A 359 50.83 5.50 20.54
N ALA A 360 51.75 5.33 21.50
CA ALA A 360 51.43 4.91 22.86
C ALA A 360 50.61 5.95 23.65
N LYS A 361 50.75 7.24 23.33
CA LYS A 361 49.99 8.34 23.95
C LYS A 361 48.66 8.62 23.27
N HIS A 362 48.53 8.28 21.99
CA HIS A 362 47.36 8.54 21.16
C HIS A 362 46.78 7.26 20.52
N PRO A 363 46.43 6.23 21.31
CA PRO A 363 45.82 5.01 20.76
C PRO A 363 44.53 5.28 20.00
N GLU A 364 43.81 6.35 20.35
CA GLU A 364 42.59 6.81 19.69
C GLU A 364 42.79 7.20 18.22
N TYR A 365 43.97 7.70 17.84
CA TYR A 365 44.20 8.15 16.46
C TYR A 365 44.22 6.98 15.48
N LEU A 366 45.05 5.97 15.74
CA LEU A 366 45.13 4.79 14.87
C LEU A 366 43.83 3.98 14.89
N ALA A 367 43.12 3.95 16.03
CA ALA A 367 41.79 3.35 16.12
C ALA A 367 40.77 4.09 15.26
N ALA A 368 40.73 5.42 15.32
CA ALA A 368 39.83 6.25 14.51
C ALA A 368 40.16 6.15 13.01
N VAL A 369 41.45 6.16 12.64
CA VAL A 369 41.90 5.95 11.26
C VAL A 369 41.42 4.59 10.74
N LYS A 370 41.57 3.54 11.54
CA LYS A 370 41.07 2.19 11.21
C LYS A 370 39.55 2.16 11.06
N GLU A 371 38.80 2.74 11.99
CA GLU A 371 37.35 2.79 11.95
C GLU A 371 36.85 3.55 10.72
N ARG A 372 37.44 4.72 10.41
CA ARG A 372 37.13 5.48 9.20
C ARG A 372 37.32 4.62 7.95
N ASP A 373 38.43 3.89 7.87
CA ASP A 373 38.73 3.05 6.72
C ASP A 373 37.78 1.85 6.63
N GLN A 374 37.40 1.23 7.75
CA GLN A 374 36.38 0.17 7.79
C GLN A 374 35.03 0.70 7.29
N MET A 375 34.57 1.85 7.82
CA MET A 375 33.31 2.48 7.40
C MET A 375 33.35 2.88 5.92
N ARG A 376 34.47 3.39 5.41
CA ARG A 376 34.61 3.70 3.97
C ARG A 376 34.57 2.43 3.13
N ASN A 377 35.36 1.42 3.49
CA ASN A 377 35.53 0.21 2.70
C ASN A 377 34.25 -0.66 2.68
N ALA A 378 33.36 -0.51 3.67
CA ALA A 378 32.04 -1.14 3.67
C ALA A 378 31.14 -0.64 2.52
N TRP A 379 31.34 0.60 2.07
CA TRP A 379 30.49 1.23 1.04
C TRP A 379 31.22 1.58 -0.25
N GLN A 380 32.53 1.75 -0.23
CA GLN A 380 33.32 2.17 -1.38
C GLN A 380 34.47 1.18 -1.65
N SER A 381 34.50 0.64 -2.87
CA SER A 381 35.53 -0.31 -3.30
C SER A 381 36.94 0.31 -3.31
N GLY A 382 37.93 -0.43 -2.80
CA GLY A 382 39.34 -0.03 -2.84
C GLY A 382 40.12 -0.49 -4.09
N PHE A 383 39.64 -1.56 -4.74
CA PHE A 383 40.26 -2.18 -5.93
C PHE A 383 39.19 -2.59 -6.94
N GLY A 384 39.62 -3.09 -8.10
CA GLY A 384 38.73 -3.69 -9.10
C GLY A 384 37.88 -4.83 -8.54
N ALA A 385 36.69 -5.01 -9.10
CA ALA A 385 35.73 -5.98 -8.56
C ALA A 385 36.15 -7.44 -8.78
N VAL A 386 35.74 -8.30 -7.84
CA VAL A 386 35.64 -9.75 -8.05
C VAL A 386 34.31 -10.05 -8.74
N SER A 387 34.37 -10.48 -9.99
CA SER A 387 33.21 -10.84 -10.80
C SER A 387 33.09 -12.35 -10.94
N VAL A 388 31.91 -12.88 -10.60
CA VAL A 388 31.54 -14.29 -10.77
C VAL A 388 30.59 -14.50 -11.95
N GLY A 389 30.39 -13.49 -12.80
CA GLY A 389 29.47 -13.53 -13.93
C GLY A 389 29.55 -12.31 -14.84
N LYS A 390 28.47 -12.04 -15.56
CA LYS A 390 28.24 -10.87 -16.40
C LYS A 390 26.77 -10.44 -16.33
N GLU A 391 26.41 -9.32 -16.96
CA GLU A 391 25.09 -8.69 -16.89
C GLU A 391 23.90 -9.66 -17.12
N ASP A 392 24.03 -10.57 -18.08
CA ASP A 392 23.01 -11.56 -18.47
C ASP A 392 23.31 -12.99 -17.96
N ALA A 393 24.38 -13.19 -17.19
CA ALA A 393 24.76 -14.51 -16.68
C ALA A 393 25.41 -14.40 -15.29
N THR A 394 24.60 -14.63 -14.26
CA THR A 394 25.01 -14.57 -12.84
C THR A 394 25.24 -15.95 -12.24
N ARG A 395 26.03 -16.03 -11.17
CA ARG A 395 26.25 -17.25 -10.39
C ARG A 395 25.89 -17.05 -8.93
N GLN A 396 25.39 -18.12 -8.30
CA GLN A 396 25.28 -18.18 -6.84
C GLN A 396 26.67 -18.41 -6.22
N ILE A 397 26.91 -17.80 -5.07
CA ILE A 397 28.04 -18.09 -4.20
C ILE A 397 27.50 -18.89 -3.01
N THR A 398 27.88 -20.16 -2.90
CA THR A 398 27.33 -21.10 -1.92
C THR A 398 28.29 -21.35 -0.76
N ASN A 399 27.79 -21.87 0.36
CA ASN A 399 28.56 -22.12 1.60
C ASN A 399 29.17 -20.86 2.22
N VAL A 400 28.49 -19.72 2.08
CA VAL A 400 28.87 -18.45 2.70
C VAL A 400 28.39 -18.44 4.15
N ALA A 401 29.33 -18.45 5.09
CA ALA A 401 29.04 -18.25 6.51
C ALA A 401 28.38 -16.89 6.76
N ALA A 402 27.65 -16.74 7.86
CA ALA A 402 27.03 -15.46 8.20
C ALA A 402 28.12 -14.41 8.47
N GLY A 403 28.02 -13.25 7.82
CA GLY A 403 28.95 -12.14 8.02
C GLY A 403 28.88 -11.57 9.44
N SER A 404 30.03 -11.14 9.96
CA SER A 404 30.21 -10.57 11.30
C SER A 404 30.58 -9.09 11.30
N GLU A 405 31.41 -8.67 10.35
CA GLU A 405 31.89 -7.29 10.19
C GLU A 405 31.21 -6.61 9.00
N ASP A 406 31.28 -5.28 8.92
CA ASP A 406 30.55 -4.47 7.91
C ASP A 406 30.92 -4.81 6.45
N SER A 407 32.12 -5.33 6.22
CA SER A 407 32.61 -5.72 4.88
C SER A 407 32.43 -7.20 4.55
N ASP A 408 31.81 -7.98 5.45
CA ASP A 408 31.55 -9.39 5.21
C ASP A 408 30.35 -9.58 4.26
N ALA A 409 30.37 -10.66 3.48
CA ALA A 409 29.22 -11.03 2.67
C ALA A 409 28.03 -11.45 3.54
N VAL A 410 26.84 -10.97 3.20
CA VAL A 410 25.58 -11.37 3.86
C VAL A 410 25.04 -12.64 3.20
N ASN A 411 24.65 -13.63 4.01
CA ASN A 411 23.99 -14.84 3.49
C ASN A 411 22.45 -14.77 3.63
N VAL A 412 21.75 -15.72 3.01
CA VAL A 412 20.27 -15.77 3.01
C VAL A 412 19.70 -15.96 4.42
N ALA A 413 20.42 -16.60 5.34
CA ALA A 413 19.96 -16.81 6.72
C ALA A 413 19.88 -15.48 7.50
N GLN A 414 20.87 -14.59 7.34
CA GLN A 414 20.84 -13.25 7.93
C GLN A 414 19.68 -12.41 7.38
N LEU A 415 19.44 -12.47 6.07
CA LEU A 415 18.32 -11.76 5.45
C LEU A 415 16.95 -12.28 5.94
N LYS A 416 16.79 -13.60 6.06
CA LYS A 416 15.58 -14.21 6.65
C LYS A 416 15.39 -13.83 8.11
N ALA A 417 16.47 -13.77 8.90
CA ALA A 417 16.41 -13.34 10.28
C ALA A 417 15.93 -11.88 10.39
N LEU A 418 16.39 -10.99 9.50
CA LEU A 418 15.89 -9.62 9.40
C LEU A 418 14.40 -9.57 9.04
N ASN A 419 13.97 -10.34 8.03
CA ASN A 419 12.56 -10.41 7.63
C ASN A 419 11.65 -10.87 8.78
N ASN A 420 12.08 -11.89 9.53
CA ASN A 420 11.35 -12.36 10.71
C ASN A 420 11.30 -11.29 11.80
N LYS A 421 12.41 -10.57 12.05
CA LYS A 421 12.44 -9.48 13.02
C LYS A 421 11.49 -8.34 12.64
N LEU A 422 11.39 -8.02 11.35
CA LEU A 422 10.47 -7.01 10.84
C LEU A 422 9.01 -7.45 11.00
N ASN A 423 8.68 -8.67 10.58
CA ASN A 423 7.34 -9.23 10.73
C ASN A 423 6.91 -9.27 12.19
N ASN A 424 7.81 -9.72 13.08
CA ASN A 424 7.55 -9.77 14.51
C ASN A 424 7.32 -8.37 15.10
N LYS A 425 8.13 -7.36 14.70
CA LYS A 425 7.91 -5.97 15.13
C LYS A 425 6.54 -5.44 14.72
N ILE A 426 6.10 -5.71 13.47
CA ILE A 426 4.78 -5.29 12.98
C ILE A 426 3.66 -5.99 13.78
N SER A 427 3.86 -7.24 14.22
CA SER A 427 2.88 -7.96 15.03
C SER A 427 2.91 -7.64 16.53
N GLU A 428 4.07 -7.28 17.09
CA GLU A 428 4.28 -7.10 18.54
C GLU A 428 4.12 -5.64 18.97
N GLU A 429 4.58 -4.67 18.16
CA GLU A 429 4.31 -3.25 18.36
C GLU A 429 2.89 -2.95 17.84
N LYS A 430 1.88 -3.42 18.59
CA LYS A 430 0.46 -3.15 18.33
C LYS A 430 0.29 -1.68 17.93
N VAL A 431 -0.55 -1.41 16.94
CA VAL A 431 -0.97 -0.03 16.63
C VAL A 431 -1.54 0.58 17.90
N HIS A 432 -0.79 1.47 18.54
CA HIS A 432 -1.20 2.06 19.80
C HIS A 432 -2.55 2.75 19.61
N TYR A 433 -3.48 2.49 20.54
CA TYR A 433 -4.85 3.01 20.54
C TYR A 433 -5.81 2.42 19.49
N PHE A 434 -5.39 1.42 18.70
CA PHE A 434 -6.28 0.67 17.79
C PHE A 434 -6.20 -0.83 18.10
N SER A 435 -7.34 -1.46 18.43
CA SER A 435 -7.40 -2.87 18.80
C SER A 435 -8.71 -3.49 18.31
N VAL A 436 -8.60 -4.60 17.57
CA VAL A 436 -9.72 -5.44 17.15
C VAL A 436 -9.42 -6.86 17.61
N ASN A 437 -10.29 -7.44 18.42
CA ASN A 437 -10.16 -8.81 18.91
C ASN A 437 -11.20 -9.71 18.23
N ALA A 438 -10.86 -10.18 17.04
CA ALA A 438 -11.64 -11.15 16.27
C ALA A 438 -10.66 -12.22 15.74
N ASP A 439 -11.13 -13.44 15.54
CA ASP A 439 -10.36 -14.53 14.94
C ASP A 439 -11.21 -15.18 13.85
N ASP A 440 -10.96 -14.78 12.61
CA ASP A 440 -11.55 -15.39 11.41
C ASP A 440 -10.46 -16.03 10.54
N SER A 441 -9.31 -16.39 11.15
CA SER A 441 -8.13 -16.88 10.43
C SER A 441 -8.39 -18.19 9.65
N GLU A 442 -9.29 -19.04 10.14
CA GLU A 442 -9.72 -20.27 9.48
C GLU A 442 -10.74 -20.03 8.36
N SER A 443 -11.41 -18.88 8.32
CA SER A 443 -12.46 -18.54 7.34
C SER A 443 -12.50 -17.03 7.07
N PRO A 444 -11.46 -16.46 6.46
CA PRO A 444 -11.35 -15.01 6.25
C PRO A 444 -12.29 -14.51 5.14
N ASP A 445 -12.77 -15.40 4.27
CA ASP A 445 -13.63 -15.05 3.14
C ASP A 445 -14.98 -14.48 3.62
N GLY A 446 -15.31 -13.28 3.13
CA GLY A 446 -16.55 -12.58 3.49
C GLY A 446 -16.50 -11.84 4.82
N THR A 447 -15.39 -11.90 5.56
CA THR A 447 -15.13 -11.07 6.73
C THR A 447 -14.28 -9.84 6.36
N ASN A 448 -13.95 -8.99 7.34
CA ASN A 448 -13.01 -7.86 7.17
C ASN A 448 -11.60 -8.22 7.70
N TRP A 449 -11.26 -9.51 7.74
CA TRP A 449 -9.96 -10.01 8.22
C TRP A 449 -8.80 -9.48 7.37
N ASN A 450 -9.02 -9.39 6.05
CA ASN A 450 -8.02 -8.92 5.10
C ASN A 450 -7.99 -7.38 4.98
N ASN A 451 -8.70 -6.65 5.85
CA ASN A 451 -8.87 -5.19 5.79
C ASN A 451 -9.44 -4.68 4.46
N ASP A 452 -10.32 -5.45 3.82
CA ASP A 452 -10.94 -5.19 2.51
C ASP A 452 -12.43 -4.79 2.61
N GLY A 453 -12.94 -4.57 3.83
CA GLY A 453 -14.31 -4.14 4.08
C GLY A 453 -14.63 -2.72 3.58
N ALA A 454 -13.62 -1.84 3.52
CA ALA A 454 -13.74 -0.48 3.01
C ALA A 454 -13.63 -0.44 1.47
N LYS A 455 -14.72 -0.78 0.77
CA LYS A 455 -14.78 -0.93 -0.70
C LYS A 455 -14.97 0.40 -1.44
N GLY A 456 -15.50 1.42 -0.76
CA GLY A 456 -15.67 2.76 -1.32
C GLY A 456 -14.41 3.63 -1.21
N LYS A 457 -14.25 4.58 -2.14
CA LYS A 457 -13.12 5.53 -2.10
C LYS A 457 -13.16 6.37 -0.82
N ASN A 458 -12.05 6.44 -0.09
CA ASN A 458 -11.91 7.17 1.19
C ASN A 458 -12.85 6.65 2.31
N ALA A 459 -13.31 5.40 2.24
CA ALA A 459 -14.19 4.83 3.25
C ALA A 459 -13.42 4.23 4.44
N ILE A 460 -14.11 4.07 5.57
CA ILE A 460 -13.60 3.45 6.80
C ILE A 460 -14.49 2.26 7.16
N ALA A 461 -13.91 1.07 7.32
CA ALA A 461 -14.58 -0.13 7.81
C ALA A 461 -13.78 -0.75 8.97
N ILE A 462 -14.33 -0.70 10.18
CA ILE A 462 -13.66 -1.18 11.41
C ILE A 462 -14.57 -2.18 12.11
N GLY A 463 -14.09 -3.41 12.31
CA GLY A 463 -14.81 -4.48 13.00
C GLY A 463 -14.95 -5.75 12.17
N ARG A 464 -15.26 -6.86 12.83
CA ARG A 464 -15.53 -8.16 12.20
C ARG A 464 -16.71 -8.01 11.22
N ASN A 465 -16.58 -8.49 9.99
CA ASN A 465 -17.63 -8.37 8.94
C ASN A 465 -18.10 -6.94 8.60
N ALA A 466 -17.42 -5.89 9.06
CA ALA A 466 -17.78 -4.52 8.72
C ALA A 466 -17.54 -4.26 7.22
N SER A 467 -18.51 -3.66 6.52
CA SER A 467 -18.37 -3.40 5.09
C SER A 467 -19.08 -2.14 4.63
N THR A 468 -18.45 -1.39 3.74
CA THR A 468 -19.05 -0.18 3.16
C THR A 468 -18.61 0.00 1.70
N ILE A 469 -19.56 0.29 0.81
CA ILE A 469 -19.32 0.45 -0.64
C ILE A 469 -19.36 1.92 -1.10
N GLY A 470 -19.84 2.83 -0.26
CA GLY A 470 -20.03 4.24 -0.61
C GLY A 470 -18.73 5.07 -0.47
N PRO A 471 -18.58 6.17 -1.24
CA PRO A 471 -17.43 7.06 -1.08
C PRO A 471 -17.52 7.89 0.21
N GLY A 472 -16.41 7.98 0.96
CA GLY A 472 -16.28 8.82 2.16
C GLY A 472 -17.13 8.39 3.35
N THR A 473 -17.55 7.12 3.40
CA THR A 473 -18.42 6.55 4.43
C THR A 473 -17.66 5.97 5.61
N ILE A 474 -18.35 5.74 6.72
CA ILE A 474 -17.77 5.16 7.95
C ILE A 474 -18.69 4.06 8.48
N ALA A 475 -18.19 2.82 8.56
CA ALA A 475 -18.85 1.67 9.18
C ALA A 475 -17.98 1.12 10.33
N ILE A 476 -18.50 1.14 11.56
CA ILE A 476 -17.77 0.72 12.77
C ILE A 476 -18.63 -0.22 13.62
N GLY A 477 -18.17 -1.46 13.84
CA GLY A 477 -18.84 -2.47 14.66
C GLY A 477 -18.87 -3.85 14.00
N ASP A 478 -19.19 -4.91 14.77
CA ASP A 478 -19.39 -6.24 14.20
C ASP A 478 -20.57 -6.22 13.23
N SER A 479 -20.33 -6.62 11.98
CA SER A 479 -21.33 -6.70 10.92
C SER A 479 -22.01 -5.36 10.58
N ALA A 480 -21.36 -4.23 10.90
CA ALA A 480 -21.83 -2.90 10.51
C ALA A 480 -21.74 -2.71 8.98
N LYS A 481 -22.83 -2.29 8.32
CA LYS A 481 -22.90 -2.25 6.84
C LYS A 481 -23.50 -0.97 6.26
N ILE A 482 -22.91 -0.51 5.15
CA ILE A 482 -23.47 0.54 4.29
C ILE A 482 -23.52 0.01 2.85
N PHE A 483 -24.72 -0.10 2.27
CA PHE A 483 -24.94 -0.80 1.02
C PHE A 483 -26.18 -0.31 0.25
N ASN A 484 -26.46 -0.90 -0.91
CA ASN A 484 -27.72 -0.76 -1.68
C ASN A 484 -28.02 0.64 -2.28
N VAL A 485 -29.11 1.29 -1.85
CA VAL A 485 -29.86 2.32 -2.59
C VAL A 485 -29.05 3.59 -2.81
N ASN A 486 -28.62 4.20 -1.72
CA ASN A 486 -27.74 5.36 -1.74
C ASN A 486 -26.73 5.18 -0.62
N THR A 487 -25.44 5.22 -0.96
CA THR A 487 -24.37 4.89 -0.02
C THR A 487 -23.48 6.08 0.30
N GLN A 488 -23.75 7.26 -0.26
CA GLN A 488 -22.86 8.41 -0.08
C GLN A 488 -23.01 9.02 1.33
N TYR A 489 -21.88 9.40 1.92
CA TYR A 489 -21.80 10.18 3.19
C TYR A 489 -22.47 9.54 4.41
N ALA A 490 -22.76 8.22 4.38
CA ALA A 490 -23.38 7.51 5.49
C ALA A 490 -22.40 7.27 6.66
N LEU A 491 -22.96 7.21 7.87
CA LEU A 491 -22.26 6.85 9.10
C LEU A 491 -23.02 5.73 9.81
N VAL A 492 -22.38 4.59 9.99
CA VAL A 492 -22.95 3.42 10.66
C VAL A 492 -22.06 3.00 11.82
N ILE A 493 -22.62 2.97 13.04
CA ILE A 493 -21.88 2.57 14.24
C ILE A 493 -22.74 1.61 15.08
N GLY A 494 -22.26 0.39 15.32
CA GLY A 494 -22.90 -0.60 16.19
C GLY A 494 -22.90 -2.01 15.61
N GLU A 495 -23.13 -3.00 16.49
CA GLU A 495 -23.29 -4.40 16.08
C GLU A 495 -24.55 -4.56 15.21
N ASN A 496 -24.41 -5.15 14.02
CA ASN A 496 -25.48 -5.32 13.03
C ASN A 496 -26.22 -4.02 12.67
N ALA A 497 -25.58 -2.87 12.85
CA ALA A 497 -26.12 -1.60 12.40
C ALA A 497 -26.02 -1.52 10.87
N GLU A 498 -27.07 -1.06 10.21
CA GLU A 498 -27.14 -1.11 8.75
C GLU A 498 -27.78 0.16 8.17
N SER A 499 -27.15 0.73 7.14
CA SER A 499 -27.76 1.77 6.31
C SER A 499 -27.79 1.34 4.85
N ALA A 500 -28.99 1.39 4.27
CA ALA A 500 -29.22 1.13 2.86
C ALA A 500 -29.42 2.41 2.03
N HIS A 501 -29.65 3.57 2.67
CA HIS A 501 -29.95 4.84 2.01
C HIS A 501 -29.11 6.03 2.51
N GLY A 502 -27.91 5.79 3.02
CA GLY A 502 -26.94 6.87 3.24
C GLY A 502 -27.23 7.68 4.50
N SER A 503 -27.80 7.02 5.51
CA SER A 503 -28.25 7.62 6.75
C SER A 503 -27.16 7.62 7.84
N ILE A 504 -27.41 8.37 8.92
CA ILE A 504 -26.67 8.20 10.17
C ILE A 504 -27.41 7.14 10.99
N VAL A 505 -26.80 5.97 11.19
CA VAL A 505 -27.39 4.83 11.91
C VAL A 505 -26.47 4.40 13.04
N ILE A 506 -26.89 4.59 14.28
CA ILE A 506 -26.05 4.34 15.47
C ILE A 506 -26.83 3.50 16.49
N GLY A 507 -26.36 2.28 16.77
CA GLY A 507 -26.95 1.39 17.76
C GLY A 507 -27.01 -0.07 17.32
N ARG A 508 -27.06 -1.01 18.26
CA ARG A 508 -27.18 -2.45 17.98
C ARG A 508 -28.45 -2.71 17.17
N ASN A 509 -28.36 -3.41 16.05
CA ASN A 509 -29.48 -3.71 15.13
C ASN A 509 -30.24 -2.46 14.62
N ALA A 510 -29.68 -1.26 14.72
CA ALA A 510 -30.33 -0.06 14.18
C ALA A 510 -30.31 -0.11 12.64
N LYS A 511 -31.43 0.25 12.01
CA LYS A 511 -31.61 0.17 10.56
C LYS A 511 -32.39 1.37 10.03
N ASP A 512 -31.98 1.89 8.88
CA ASP A 512 -32.77 2.86 8.12
C ASP A 512 -33.85 2.20 7.23
N TYR A 513 -34.18 0.93 7.49
CA TYR A 513 -35.21 0.15 6.81
C TYR A 513 -35.79 -0.91 7.77
N ASP A 514 -36.88 -1.58 7.38
CA ASP A 514 -37.46 -2.68 8.17
C ASP A 514 -37.13 -4.07 7.58
N THR A 515 -37.79 -4.45 6.48
CA THR A 515 -37.64 -5.77 5.86
C THR A 515 -36.92 -5.71 4.52
N ASP A 516 -37.35 -4.83 3.61
CA ASP A 516 -36.69 -4.62 2.32
C ASP A 516 -35.76 -3.38 2.39
N PRO A 517 -34.43 -3.55 2.22
CA PRO A 517 -33.50 -2.44 2.12
C PRO A 517 -33.78 -1.46 0.96
N LYS A 518 -34.64 -1.80 0.00
CA LYS A 518 -35.09 -0.88 -1.07
C LYS A 518 -36.06 0.19 -0.58
N ASP A 519 -36.81 -0.13 0.47
CA ASP A 519 -37.75 0.79 1.10
C ASP A 519 -37.08 1.61 2.21
N ALA A 520 -35.75 1.66 2.20
CA ALA A 520 -34.97 2.39 3.19
C ALA A 520 -35.29 3.88 3.17
N GLY A 521 -35.48 4.43 4.36
CA GLY A 521 -35.65 5.85 4.58
C GLY A 521 -34.32 6.58 4.72
N SER A 522 -34.36 7.91 4.62
CA SER A 522 -33.19 8.76 4.79
C SER A 522 -33.31 9.61 6.06
N GLY A 523 -32.30 9.59 6.93
CA GLY A 523 -32.37 10.36 8.17
C GLY A 523 -31.30 10.05 9.21
N ILE A 524 -31.68 10.25 10.47
CA ILE A 524 -30.87 9.98 11.66
C ILE A 524 -31.58 8.93 12.51
N PHE A 525 -30.94 7.79 12.75
CA PHE A 525 -31.49 6.65 13.47
C PHE A 525 -30.53 6.24 14.59
N ILE A 526 -30.75 6.78 15.79
CA ILE A 526 -29.86 6.58 16.95
C ILE A 526 -30.63 5.84 18.05
N GLY A 527 -30.17 4.64 18.39
CA GLY A 527 -30.77 3.77 19.39
C GLY A 527 -30.77 2.31 18.94
N GLY A 528 -30.67 1.38 19.88
CA GLY A 528 -30.78 -0.05 19.59
C GLY A 528 -32.14 -0.41 18.99
N ASP A 529 -32.13 -1.18 17.91
CA ASP A 529 -33.33 -1.58 17.15
C ASP A 529 -34.18 -0.38 16.67
N ALA A 530 -33.58 0.81 16.49
CA ALA A 530 -34.23 1.93 15.83
C ALA A 530 -34.48 1.59 14.35
N LYS A 531 -35.68 1.88 13.84
CA LYS A 531 -36.12 1.47 12.51
C LYS A 531 -36.88 2.55 11.74
N SER A 532 -36.63 2.60 10.43
CA SER A 532 -37.51 3.25 9.46
C SER A 532 -38.40 2.23 8.74
N PHE A 533 -39.62 2.63 8.39
CA PHE A 533 -40.53 1.91 7.50
C PHE A 533 -40.70 2.64 6.15
N GLY A 534 -39.68 3.41 5.75
CA GLY A 534 -39.65 4.23 4.53
C GLY A 534 -39.90 5.71 4.81
N GLY A 535 -39.60 6.58 3.84
CA GLY A 535 -39.75 8.04 3.92
C GLY A 535 -38.40 8.80 3.97
N VAL A 536 -38.46 10.13 3.86
CA VAL A 536 -37.25 10.98 3.84
C VAL A 536 -37.25 12.02 4.96
N ALA A 537 -36.07 12.47 5.36
CA ALA A 537 -35.85 13.48 6.40
C ALA A 537 -36.40 13.08 7.78
N GLN A 538 -36.14 11.84 8.20
CA GLN A 538 -36.64 11.29 9.45
C GLN A 538 -35.63 11.41 10.60
N VAL A 539 -36.14 11.41 11.84
CA VAL A 539 -35.31 11.37 13.05
C VAL A 539 -35.85 10.34 14.03
N VAL A 540 -35.00 9.42 14.46
CA VAL A 540 -35.21 8.52 15.60
C VAL A 540 -34.08 8.73 16.59
N LEU A 541 -34.43 9.05 17.84
CA LEU A 541 -33.50 9.12 18.96
C LEU A 541 -34.06 8.35 20.15
N GLY A 542 -33.69 7.08 20.30
CA GLY A 542 -34.13 6.18 21.35
C GLY A 542 -34.18 4.72 20.90
N ASN A 543 -34.06 3.79 21.85
CA ASN A 543 -34.17 2.35 21.55
C ASN A 543 -35.60 2.00 21.12
N TYR A 544 -35.73 1.09 20.15
CA TYR A 544 -37.01 0.62 19.60
C TYR A 544 -37.90 1.71 18.98
N GLY A 545 -37.33 2.88 18.66
CA GLY A 545 -38.04 3.95 17.98
C GLY A 545 -38.37 3.60 16.53
N LYS A 546 -39.56 4.02 16.08
CA LYS A 546 -40.15 3.65 14.80
C LYS A 546 -40.68 4.87 14.05
N VAL A 547 -40.27 5.03 12.79
CA VAL A 547 -40.71 6.14 11.92
C VAL A 547 -41.10 5.65 10.54
N LYS A 548 -42.06 6.32 9.89
CA LYS A 548 -42.53 5.98 8.52
C LYS A 548 -42.85 7.19 7.65
N GLY A 549 -43.28 8.30 8.25
CA GLY A 549 -43.65 9.48 7.46
C GLY A 549 -42.44 10.24 6.96
N GLN A 550 -42.56 10.94 5.83
CA GLN A 550 -41.60 11.98 5.50
C GLN A 550 -41.64 13.07 6.58
N GLY A 551 -40.46 13.50 7.06
CA GLY A 551 -40.33 14.51 8.11
C GLY A 551 -40.75 14.06 9.51
N SER A 552 -41.04 12.76 9.73
CA SER A 552 -41.47 12.28 11.05
C SER A 552 -40.31 12.22 12.05
N THR A 553 -40.58 12.60 13.30
CA THR A 553 -39.59 12.64 14.39
C THR A 553 -40.07 11.82 15.58
N ALA A 554 -39.29 10.83 16.00
CA ALA A 554 -39.55 9.98 17.17
C ALA A 554 -38.38 10.09 18.18
N ILE A 555 -38.63 10.62 19.38
CA ILE A 555 -37.61 10.84 20.42
C ILE A 555 -38.06 10.18 21.72
N GLY A 556 -37.35 9.15 22.16
CA GLY A 556 -37.65 8.37 23.36
C GLY A 556 -37.71 6.87 23.08
N ASN A 557 -37.69 6.06 24.14
CA ASN A 557 -37.77 4.60 24.02
C ASN A 557 -39.16 4.18 23.50
N SER A 558 -39.20 3.22 22.56
CA SER A 558 -40.43 2.63 22.01
C SER A 558 -41.41 3.64 21.39
N THR A 559 -40.89 4.77 20.88
CA THR A 559 -41.68 5.82 20.25
C THR A 559 -42.11 5.48 18.83
N GLN A 560 -43.26 6.00 18.41
CA GLN A 560 -43.83 5.75 17.08
C GLN A 560 -44.31 7.05 16.44
N ALA A 561 -43.66 7.48 15.36
CA ALA A 561 -44.11 8.59 14.51
C ALA A 561 -44.34 8.07 13.08
N LEU A 562 -45.55 7.58 12.82
CA LEU A 562 -45.83 6.68 11.69
C LEU A 562 -46.49 7.34 10.47
N ALA A 563 -46.73 8.66 10.51
CA ALA A 563 -47.38 9.40 9.44
C ALA A 563 -46.59 10.66 9.04
N PHE A 564 -46.97 11.27 7.91
CA PHE A 564 -46.31 12.47 7.36
C PHE A 564 -46.23 13.59 8.41
N GLN A 565 -45.03 14.16 8.61
CA GLN A 565 -44.76 15.23 9.57
C GLN A 565 -45.24 14.95 11.02
N SER A 566 -45.34 13.69 11.42
CA SER A 566 -45.73 13.32 12.79
C SER A 566 -44.57 13.48 13.78
N LEU A 567 -44.89 13.88 15.02
CA LEU A 567 -43.94 14.14 16.09
C LEU A 567 -44.30 13.33 17.34
N ALA A 568 -43.47 12.37 17.73
CA ALA A 568 -43.63 11.60 18.96
C ALA A 568 -42.42 11.84 19.87
N VAL A 569 -42.63 12.40 21.07
CA VAL A 569 -41.58 12.71 22.04
C VAL A 569 -41.97 12.17 23.42
N GLY A 570 -41.14 11.33 24.01
CA GLY A 570 -41.37 10.69 25.32
C GLY A 570 -41.61 9.19 25.22
N GLU A 571 -41.24 8.44 26.26
CA GLU A 571 -41.33 6.97 26.28
C GLU A 571 -42.70 6.46 25.83
N SER A 572 -42.73 5.52 24.88
CA SER A 572 -43.96 4.90 24.36
C SER A 572 -44.99 5.87 23.77
N SER A 573 -44.60 7.11 23.44
CA SER A 573 -45.48 8.07 22.76
C SER A 573 -45.75 7.66 21.30
N LYS A 574 -46.96 7.97 20.82
CA LYS A 574 -47.46 7.55 19.50
C LYS A 574 -48.12 8.71 18.77
N ALA A 575 -47.50 9.16 17.68
CA ALA A 575 -48.09 10.08 16.72
C ALA A 575 -48.39 9.30 15.42
N LEU A 576 -49.67 9.01 15.18
CA LEU A 576 -50.11 8.05 14.17
C LEU A 576 -50.77 8.72 12.94
N GLY A 577 -51.23 9.96 13.08
CA GLY A 577 -51.87 10.74 12.01
C GLY A 577 -50.95 11.79 11.36
N GLU A 578 -51.35 12.31 10.21
CA GLU A 578 -50.62 13.35 9.49
C GLU A 578 -50.53 14.63 10.33
N GLY A 579 -49.32 15.17 10.54
CA GLY A 579 -49.10 16.36 11.38
C GLY A 579 -49.44 16.16 12.87
N ALA A 580 -49.70 14.92 13.31
CA ALA A 580 -50.04 14.64 14.70
C ALA A 580 -48.83 14.84 15.62
N SER A 581 -49.06 15.37 16.82
CA SER A 581 -48.02 15.66 17.81
C SER A 581 -48.34 15.02 19.16
N ALA A 582 -47.59 13.99 19.55
CA ALA A 582 -47.67 13.32 20.84
C ALA A 582 -46.41 13.61 21.66
N ILE A 583 -46.51 14.47 22.67
CA ILE A 583 -45.39 14.91 23.50
C ILE A 583 -45.67 14.55 24.96
N GLY A 584 -45.00 13.54 25.50
CA GLY A 584 -45.13 13.05 26.88
C GLY A 584 -45.16 11.53 26.92
N ALA A 585 -44.70 10.94 28.03
CA ALA A 585 -44.68 9.48 28.19
C ALA A 585 -46.09 8.87 28.03
N GLY A 586 -46.22 7.87 27.15
CA GLY A 586 -47.47 7.22 26.82
C GLY A 586 -48.52 8.10 26.13
N SER A 587 -48.18 9.30 25.66
CA SER A 587 -49.14 10.15 24.94
C SER A 587 -49.50 9.55 23.57
N ILE A 588 -50.75 9.74 23.14
CA ILE A 588 -51.25 9.22 21.85
C ILE A 588 -51.95 10.35 21.09
N ALA A 589 -51.45 10.68 19.91
CA ALA A 589 -52.07 11.54 18.92
C ALA A 589 -52.38 10.67 17.68
N GLU A 590 -53.63 10.23 17.54
CA GLU A 590 -53.99 9.15 16.60
C GLU A 590 -54.35 9.65 15.20
N PHE A 591 -55.07 10.76 15.10
CA PHE A 591 -55.62 11.27 13.85
C PHE A 591 -54.90 12.52 13.36
N ASP A 592 -55.18 12.93 12.12
CA ASP A 592 -54.51 14.05 11.48
C ASP A 592 -54.68 15.35 12.29
N ASN A 593 -53.57 16.07 12.42
CA ASN A 593 -53.46 17.33 13.15
C ASN A 593 -53.89 17.26 14.62
N SER A 594 -53.99 16.06 15.20
CA SER A 594 -54.26 15.89 16.63
C SER A 594 -53.01 16.21 17.47
N SER A 595 -53.23 16.77 18.65
CA SER A 595 -52.16 17.14 19.58
C SER A 595 -52.43 16.56 20.97
N ALA A 596 -51.47 15.78 21.49
CA ALA A 596 -51.49 15.19 22.82
C ALA A 596 -50.23 15.63 23.58
N LEU A 597 -50.38 16.63 24.45
CA LEU A 597 -49.29 17.29 25.16
C LEU A 597 -49.35 16.98 26.66
N GLY A 598 -48.52 16.06 27.10
CA GLY A 598 -48.27 15.64 28.48
C GLY A 598 -48.48 14.14 28.70
N ALA A 599 -48.11 13.64 29.87
CA ALA A 599 -48.07 12.18 30.13
C ALA A 599 -49.46 11.54 30.05
N TYR A 600 -49.57 10.43 29.32
CA TYR A 600 -50.79 9.65 29.13
C TYR A 600 -51.97 10.47 28.56
N THR A 601 -51.69 11.55 27.82
CA THR A 601 -52.73 12.34 27.15
C THR A 601 -53.13 11.69 25.82
N ASN A 602 -54.39 11.85 25.43
CA ASN A 602 -54.98 11.19 24.26
C ASN A 602 -55.69 12.22 23.38
N GLY A 603 -55.05 12.60 22.27
CA GLY A 603 -55.64 13.35 21.16
C GLY A 603 -56.13 12.36 20.09
N ARG A 604 -57.37 11.91 20.23
CA ARG A 604 -57.90 10.74 19.49
C ARG A 604 -59.01 11.14 18.50
N GLY A 605 -59.03 12.39 18.05
CA GLY A 605 -59.93 12.87 17.02
C GLY A 605 -59.20 13.79 16.05
N TYR A 606 -59.70 13.94 14.83
CA TYR A 606 -59.16 14.87 13.83
C TYR A 606 -59.08 16.30 14.40
N GLN A 607 -57.92 16.95 14.29
CA GLN A 607 -57.67 18.29 14.85
C GLN A 607 -57.97 18.44 16.36
N SER A 608 -57.95 17.36 17.14
CA SER A 608 -58.23 17.44 18.58
C SER A 608 -57.01 17.91 19.38
N LEU A 609 -57.24 18.55 20.52
CA LEU A 609 -56.21 19.08 21.40
C LEU A 609 -56.37 18.54 22.82
N SER A 610 -55.37 17.81 23.32
CA SER A 610 -55.31 17.28 24.67
C SER A 610 -54.06 17.79 25.38
N VAL A 611 -54.19 18.53 26.49
CA VAL A 611 -53.04 19.13 27.20
C VAL A 611 -53.11 18.89 28.71
N GLY A 612 -52.09 18.27 29.30
CA GLY A 612 -51.97 18.04 30.74
C GLY A 612 -51.62 16.59 31.08
N ARG A 613 -52.44 15.87 31.85
CA ARG A 613 -52.16 14.46 32.19
C ARG A 613 -53.41 13.59 32.21
N SER A 614 -53.33 12.42 31.58
CA SER A 614 -54.43 11.44 31.52
C SER A 614 -55.72 12.03 30.94
N ASN A 615 -55.62 12.95 29.99
CA ASN A 615 -56.77 13.58 29.33
C ASN A 615 -57.18 12.81 28.09
N VAL A 616 -58.43 13.00 27.66
CA VAL A 616 -58.98 12.38 26.45
C VAL A 616 -59.78 13.41 25.66
N ALA A 617 -59.32 13.71 24.45
CA ALA A 617 -60.05 14.47 23.44
C ALA A 617 -60.43 13.52 22.29
N ALA A 618 -61.60 12.90 22.40
CA ALA A 618 -62.04 11.80 21.53
C ALA A 618 -62.82 12.26 20.28
N GLY A 619 -63.48 13.43 20.33
CA GLY A 619 -64.20 13.97 19.17
C GLY A 619 -63.30 14.80 18.25
N HIS A 620 -63.73 15.02 17.01
CA HIS A 620 -63.05 15.96 16.11
C HIS A 620 -63.12 17.39 16.67
N ASN A 621 -62.04 18.16 16.46
CA ASN A 621 -61.89 19.54 16.96
C ASN A 621 -62.15 19.69 18.47
N SER A 622 -62.15 18.59 19.22
CA SER A 622 -62.42 18.58 20.65
C SER A 622 -61.19 19.01 21.44
N VAL A 623 -61.42 19.67 22.57
CA VAL A 623 -60.38 20.22 23.43
C VAL A 623 -60.52 19.63 24.84
N ALA A 624 -59.44 19.04 25.36
CA ALA A 624 -59.35 18.51 26.73
C ALA A 624 -58.09 19.05 27.43
N ILE A 625 -58.24 19.95 28.41
CA ILE A 625 -57.11 20.60 29.09
C ILE A 625 -57.24 20.42 30.61
N GLY A 626 -56.19 19.91 31.27
CA GLY A 626 -56.16 19.71 32.73
C GLY A 626 -55.63 18.34 33.17
N TYR A 627 -56.20 17.78 34.24
CA TYR A 627 -55.89 16.43 34.72
C TYR A 627 -57.16 15.57 34.67
N GLN A 628 -57.11 14.41 34.01
CA GLN A 628 -58.28 13.53 33.81
C GLN A 628 -59.50 14.28 33.25
N SER A 629 -59.26 15.15 32.27
CA SER A 629 -60.28 15.94 31.56
C SER A 629 -60.72 15.19 30.30
N PHE A 630 -62.04 15.00 30.14
CA PHE A 630 -62.60 14.16 29.08
C PHE A 630 -63.58 14.95 28.20
N ALA A 631 -63.20 15.15 26.95
CA ALA A 631 -64.04 15.65 25.88
C ALA A 631 -64.40 14.46 24.98
N HIS A 632 -65.59 13.88 25.17
CA HIS A 632 -65.91 12.53 24.71
C HIS A 632 -67.32 12.34 24.13
N ASN A 633 -67.53 11.21 23.44
CA ASN A 633 -68.83 10.81 22.89
C ASN A 633 -69.53 9.71 23.72
N GLY A 634 -68.79 9.13 24.65
CA GLY A 634 -69.20 8.06 25.54
C GLY A 634 -67.96 7.28 25.97
N TYR A 635 -67.99 6.66 27.14
CA TYR A 635 -66.95 5.73 27.56
C TYR A 635 -67.53 4.67 28.48
N ILE A 636 -66.86 3.52 28.54
CA ILE A 636 -67.18 2.37 29.39
C ILE A 636 -65.92 1.91 30.13
N ASP A 637 -66.08 1.15 31.21
CA ASP A 637 -64.97 0.52 31.92
C ASP A 637 -64.53 -0.80 31.23
N GLY A 638 -63.44 -1.40 31.73
CA GLY A 638 -62.88 -2.61 31.13
C GLY A 638 -63.77 -3.84 31.26
N ASP A 639 -64.51 -4.00 32.35
CA ASP A 639 -65.40 -5.16 32.52
C ASP A 639 -66.58 -5.06 31.54
N ALA A 640 -67.15 -3.87 31.39
CA ALA A 640 -68.19 -3.59 30.40
C ALA A 640 -67.68 -3.80 28.98
N TYR A 641 -66.45 -3.35 28.66
CA TYR A 641 -65.83 -3.57 27.35
C TYR A 641 -65.60 -5.05 27.05
N ASN A 642 -65.09 -5.81 28.02
CA ASN A 642 -64.83 -7.25 27.87
C ASN A 642 -66.11 -8.08 27.71
N ALA A 643 -67.24 -7.56 28.18
CA ALA A 643 -68.56 -8.17 28.00
C ALA A 643 -69.20 -7.88 26.61
N LEU A 644 -68.64 -6.96 25.82
CA LEU A 644 -69.12 -6.64 24.47
C LEU A 644 -68.75 -7.73 23.45
N SER A 645 -69.52 -7.83 22.36
CA SER A 645 -69.12 -8.64 21.21
C SER A 645 -67.91 -8.01 20.51
N PRO A 646 -67.12 -8.80 19.73
CA PRO A 646 -66.00 -8.25 18.97
C PRO A 646 -66.39 -7.07 18.07
N GLU A 647 -67.56 -7.09 17.43
CA GLU A 647 -68.01 -5.98 16.57
C GLU A 647 -68.31 -4.71 17.38
N GLU A 648 -68.82 -4.83 18.60
CA GLU A 648 -69.06 -3.68 19.46
C GLU A 648 -67.77 -3.13 20.09
N GLN A 649 -66.79 -4.00 20.38
CA GLN A 649 -65.48 -3.60 20.87
C GLN A 649 -64.73 -2.70 19.87
N GLU A 650 -64.88 -2.94 18.56
CA GLU A 650 -64.24 -2.14 17.51
C GLU A 650 -64.60 -0.64 17.55
N LYS A 651 -65.77 -0.30 18.12
CA LYS A 651 -66.25 1.08 18.26
C LYS A 651 -65.56 1.86 19.37
N TYR A 652 -64.73 1.22 20.19
CA TYR A 652 -64.03 1.87 21.29
C TYR A 652 -62.53 1.86 21.10
N PHE A 653 -61.85 2.80 21.76
CA PHE A 653 -60.40 2.79 21.92
C PHE A 653 -60.03 2.83 23.40
N GLU A 654 -58.97 2.12 23.77
CA GLU A 654 -58.37 2.24 25.10
C GLU A 654 -57.63 3.57 25.21
N ALA A 655 -57.93 4.35 26.24
CA ALA A 655 -57.20 5.58 26.54
C ALA A 655 -55.91 5.25 27.30
N SER A 656 -54.79 5.80 26.84
CA SER A 656 -53.52 5.63 27.51
C SER A 656 -53.57 6.11 28.96
N GLY A 657 -53.03 5.29 29.88
CA GLY A 657 -52.97 5.57 31.32
C GLY A 657 -54.31 5.57 32.04
N LEU A 658 -55.37 5.03 31.42
CA LEU A 658 -56.71 4.91 32.00
C LEU A 658 -57.27 3.52 31.72
N ASN A 659 -57.91 2.90 32.71
CA ASN A 659 -58.74 1.70 32.49
C ASN A 659 -60.14 2.14 32.03
N ALA A 660 -60.22 2.76 30.86
CA ALA A 660 -61.46 3.25 30.28
C ALA A 660 -61.39 3.22 28.75
N TYR A 661 -62.48 2.78 28.15
CA TYR A 661 -62.64 2.60 26.71
C TYR A 661 -63.59 3.67 26.19
N PHE A 662 -63.10 4.52 25.30
CA PHE A 662 -63.83 5.68 24.79
C PHE A 662 -64.41 5.36 23.41
N LEU A 663 -65.65 5.79 23.19
CA LEU A 663 -66.32 5.62 21.91
C LEU A 663 -65.60 6.46 20.85
N LYS A 664 -65.19 5.81 19.77
CA LYS A 664 -64.66 6.42 18.55
C LYS A 664 -65.73 7.29 17.90
N ASP A 665 -65.33 8.33 17.18
CA ASP A 665 -66.30 9.13 16.45
C ASP A 665 -66.68 8.39 15.16
N THR A 666 -67.97 8.24 14.87
CA THR A 666 -68.42 7.55 13.65
C THR A 666 -68.03 8.30 12.35
N SER A 667 -67.54 9.54 12.49
CA SER A 667 -67.00 10.35 11.39
C SER A 667 -65.48 10.25 11.21
N ASP A 668 -64.79 9.41 12.01
CA ASP A 668 -63.34 9.21 12.01
C ASP A 668 -62.80 8.97 10.57
N GLY A 669 -62.22 10.03 9.99
CA GLY A 669 -61.73 10.09 8.61
C GLY A 669 -61.31 11.50 8.23
N SER A 670 -60.51 11.64 7.16
CA SER A 670 -59.92 12.91 6.70
C SER A 670 -60.90 13.85 5.96
N ASP A 671 -62.19 13.52 5.93
CA ASP A 671 -63.19 14.33 5.24
C ASP A 671 -63.61 15.53 6.10
N TRP A 672 -62.88 16.63 5.94
CA TRP A 672 -63.15 17.93 6.55
C TRP A 672 -64.59 18.44 6.34
N ARG A 673 -65.33 17.92 5.36
CA ARG A 673 -66.73 18.29 5.10
C ARG A 673 -67.72 17.67 6.10
N LYS A 674 -67.30 16.70 6.91
CA LYS A 674 -68.13 16.06 7.94
C LYS A 674 -67.96 16.64 9.35
N ILE A 675 -67.24 17.75 9.50
CA ILE A 675 -67.08 18.45 10.79
C ILE A 675 -68.43 18.85 11.41
N GLY A 676 -69.47 19.15 10.61
CA GLY A 676 -70.82 19.41 11.12
C GLY A 676 -71.56 18.19 11.69
N GLN A 677 -71.06 16.99 11.44
CA GLN A 677 -71.63 15.71 11.88
C GLN A 677 -70.89 15.12 13.10
N THR A 678 -69.80 15.75 13.55
CA THR A 678 -69.01 15.34 14.73
C THR A 678 -69.47 16.08 16.00
N TYR A 679 -68.92 15.64 17.13
CA TYR A 679 -69.14 16.26 18.43
C TYR A 679 -67.95 17.13 18.84
N LEU A 680 -68.18 18.45 18.82
CA LEU A 680 -67.27 19.49 19.30
C LEU A 680 -67.35 19.59 20.83
N ASN A 681 -66.53 18.82 21.53
CA ASN A 681 -66.52 18.81 22.99
C ASN A 681 -65.39 19.70 23.53
N THR A 682 -65.68 20.53 24.53
CA THR A 682 -64.66 21.33 25.23
C THR A 682 -64.68 20.99 26.71
N ALA A 683 -63.59 20.43 27.24
CA ALA A 683 -63.43 20.09 28.65
C ALA A 683 -62.15 20.74 29.20
N VAL A 684 -62.30 21.81 29.99
CA VAL A 684 -61.17 22.56 30.55
C VAL A 684 -61.24 22.57 32.07
N GLY A 685 -60.22 22.04 32.73
CA GLY A 685 -60.08 21.95 34.18
C GLY A 685 -60.04 20.52 34.69
N SER A 686 -59.41 20.28 35.84
CA SER A 686 -59.22 18.93 36.40
C SER A 686 -60.56 18.19 36.59
N TYR A 687 -60.65 16.96 36.13
CA TYR A 687 -61.85 16.10 36.18
C TYR A 687 -63.08 16.67 35.45
N SER A 688 -62.87 17.59 34.50
CA SER A 688 -63.93 18.12 33.65
C SER A 688 -64.42 17.07 32.64
N ARG A 689 -65.74 17.02 32.40
CA ARG A 689 -66.36 16.06 31.46
C ARG A 689 -67.32 16.78 30.53
N ALA A 690 -67.07 16.71 29.23
CA ALA A 690 -67.93 17.26 28.20
C ALA A 690 -68.36 16.14 27.24
N ASN A 691 -69.68 15.92 27.15
CA ASN A 691 -70.26 14.83 26.39
C ASN A 691 -71.13 15.34 25.24
N LYS A 692 -70.92 14.83 24.02
CA LYS A 692 -71.75 15.07 22.81
C LYS A 692 -72.12 16.55 22.59
N GLN A 693 -71.17 17.38 22.15
CA GLN A 693 -71.29 18.85 22.01
C GLN A 693 -71.39 19.56 23.38
N GLY A 694 -70.81 18.98 24.42
CA GLY A 694 -70.75 19.60 25.75
C GLY A 694 -69.61 20.62 25.84
N ALA A 695 -69.81 21.64 26.68
CA ALA A 695 -68.75 22.61 27.02
C ALA A 695 -68.61 22.73 28.55
N THR A 696 -67.40 22.54 29.06
CA THR A 696 -67.10 22.70 30.49
C THR A 696 -65.84 23.50 30.76
N PHE A 697 -65.90 24.37 31.77
CA PHE A 697 -64.77 25.16 32.25
C PHE A 697 -64.78 25.20 33.78
N GLY A 698 -63.76 24.60 34.42
CA GLY A 698 -63.61 24.53 35.89
C GLY A 698 -63.34 23.11 36.39
N GLY A 699 -62.93 22.99 37.65
CA GLY A 699 -62.65 21.68 38.27
C GLY A 699 -63.91 20.87 38.59
N MET A 700 -63.88 19.56 38.38
CA MET A 700 -65.01 18.63 38.57
C MET A 700 -66.32 19.12 37.93
N THR A 701 -66.22 19.63 36.70
CA THR A 701 -67.38 20.07 35.91
C THR A 701 -67.91 18.92 35.05
N SER A 702 -69.21 18.94 34.75
CA SER A 702 -69.82 17.94 33.87
C SER A 702 -70.94 18.56 33.04
N ALA A 703 -70.88 18.41 31.72
CA ALA A 703 -71.94 18.78 30.79
C ALA A 703 -72.31 17.59 29.90
N GLN A 704 -73.60 17.23 29.93
CA GLN A 704 -74.19 16.27 29.01
C GLN A 704 -74.43 16.89 27.62
N LYS A 705 -75.12 16.16 26.74
CA LYS A 705 -75.35 16.52 25.34
C LYS A 705 -75.81 17.98 25.16
N ARG A 706 -75.05 18.77 24.40
CA ARG A 706 -75.30 20.21 24.15
C ARG A 706 -75.37 21.08 25.42
N GLY A 707 -74.89 20.58 26.55
CA GLY A 707 -74.90 21.29 27.82
C GLY A 707 -73.68 22.20 28.00
N THR A 708 -73.81 23.20 28.88
CA THR A 708 -72.71 24.10 29.26
C THR A 708 -72.56 24.15 30.77
N ALA A 709 -71.37 23.85 31.31
CA ALA A 709 -71.09 23.95 32.75
C ALA A 709 -69.81 24.76 33.03
N ILE A 710 -69.94 25.92 33.64
CA ILE A 710 -68.83 26.84 33.93
C ILE A 710 -68.79 27.13 35.43
N GLY A 711 -67.64 26.86 36.07
CA GLY A 711 -67.41 27.03 37.52
C GLY A 711 -67.13 25.70 38.23
N THR A 712 -66.29 25.70 39.26
CA THR A 712 -65.93 24.46 39.99
C THR A 712 -67.18 23.77 40.54
N TYR A 713 -67.29 22.45 40.32
CA TYR A 713 -68.46 21.62 40.64
C TYR A 713 -69.76 21.94 39.86
N ALA A 714 -69.71 22.77 38.82
CA ALA A 714 -70.89 23.02 37.99
C ALA A 714 -71.30 21.78 37.18
N SER A 715 -72.59 21.50 37.10
CA SER A 715 -73.13 20.32 36.43
C SER A 715 -74.37 20.62 35.59
N ALA A 716 -74.25 20.47 34.27
CA ALA A 716 -75.35 20.44 33.31
C ALA A 716 -75.69 18.96 33.02
N LYS A 717 -76.67 18.42 33.75
CA LYS A 717 -76.98 16.98 33.78
C LYS A 717 -77.87 16.50 32.65
N GLU A 718 -78.59 17.40 32.00
CA GLU A 718 -79.57 17.07 30.96
C GLU A 718 -79.22 17.74 29.63
N GLN A 719 -79.92 17.32 28.57
CA GLN A 719 -79.71 17.86 27.23
C GLN A 719 -79.94 19.39 27.22
N GLY A 720 -78.99 20.16 26.66
CA GLY A 720 -79.13 21.61 26.54
C GLY A 720 -79.09 22.39 27.87
N ALA A 721 -78.86 21.72 29.01
CA ALA A 721 -78.81 22.38 30.31
C ALA A 721 -77.59 23.31 30.44
N VAL A 722 -77.74 24.40 31.18
CA VAL A 722 -76.71 25.40 31.44
C VAL A 722 -76.51 25.56 32.95
N ALA A 723 -75.27 25.50 33.42
CA ALA A 723 -74.89 25.69 34.81
C ALA A 723 -73.70 26.66 34.89
N LEU A 724 -73.92 27.88 35.36
CA LEU A 724 -72.91 28.94 35.45
C LEU A 724 -72.74 29.39 36.89
N GLY A 725 -71.62 29.02 37.53
CA GLY A 725 -71.28 29.36 38.91
C GLY A 725 -70.79 28.17 39.73
N TYR A 726 -70.15 28.44 40.87
CA TYR A 726 -69.66 27.41 41.80
C TYR A 726 -70.79 26.49 42.25
N ASN A 727 -70.66 25.17 42.04
CA ASN A 727 -71.64 24.15 42.42
C ASN A 727 -73.07 24.40 41.87
N SER A 728 -73.19 25.06 40.72
CA SER A 728 -74.46 25.25 40.01
C SER A 728 -74.92 23.96 39.32
N LYS A 729 -76.24 23.72 39.23
CA LYS A 729 -76.81 22.47 38.71
C LYS A 729 -77.99 22.71 37.76
N GLY A 730 -77.77 22.54 36.47
CA GLY A 730 -78.84 22.41 35.48
C GLY A 730 -79.30 20.96 35.42
N SER A 731 -80.44 20.64 36.02
CA SER A 731 -80.90 19.26 36.25
C SER A 731 -82.07 18.84 35.36
N ILE A 732 -82.50 19.71 34.43
CA ILE A 732 -83.61 19.50 33.51
C ILE A 732 -83.23 19.95 32.10
N GLU A 733 -83.90 19.41 31.09
CA GLU A 733 -83.65 19.73 29.68
C GLU A 733 -83.82 21.24 29.41
N ASN A 734 -82.81 21.86 28.79
CA ASN A 734 -82.73 23.31 28.55
C ASN A 734 -82.83 24.20 29.81
N GLY A 735 -82.65 23.64 31.01
CA GLY A 735 -82.68 24.39 32.27
C GLY A 735 -81.43 25.25 32.46
N VAL A 736 -81.60 26.48 32.94
CA VAL A 736 -80.51 27.45 33.10
C VAL A 736 -80.33 27.82 34.58
N ALA A 737 -79.25 27.34 35.20
CA ALA A 737 -78.83 27.69 36.55
C ALA A 737 -77.69 28.71 36.51
N ILE A 738 -77.91 29.91 37.04
CA ILE A 738 -76.92 31.01 37.08
C ILE A 738 -76.71 31.44 38.53
N GLY A 739 -75.45 31.50 38.96
CA GLY A 739 -75.03 31.83 40.33
C GLY A 739 -74.46 30.64 41.11
N ALA A 740 -73.78 30.93 42.21
CA ALA A 740 -73.24 29.90 43.09
C ALA A 740 -74.38 29.12 43.77
N TYR A 741 -74.27 27.79 43.80
CA TYR A 741 -75.27 26.86 44.35
C TYR A 741 -76.66 26.93 43.68
N SER A 742 -76.80 27.64 42.56
CA SER A 742 -78.07 27.73 41.84
C SER A 742 -78.48 26.37 41.26
N VAL A 743 -79.76 26.04 41.33
CA VAL A 743 -80.33 24.79 40.82
C VAL A 743 -81.48 25.12 39.87
N ALA A 744 -81.44 24.57 38.66
CA ALA A 744 -82.54 24.58 37.70
C ALA A 744 -83.08 23.15 37.58
N ASP A 745 -84.11 22.84 38.37
CA ASP A 745 -84.72 21.50 38.53
C ASP A 745 -86.22 21.47 38.20
N ARG A 746 -86.79 22.59 37.73
CA ARG A 746 -88.22 22.69 37.38
C ARG A 746 -88.43 22.41 35.89
N GLU A 747 -89.15 21.33 35.58
CA GLU A 747 -89.57 20.98 34.23
C GLU A 747 -90.50 22.03 33.59
N LYS A 748 -90.55 22.06 32.25
CA LYS A 748 -91.46 22.89 31.47
C LYS A 748 -92.92 22.68 31.91
N GLY A 749 -93.67 23.76 32.12
CA GLY A 749 -95.10 23.72 32.49
C GLY A 749 -95.39 23.60 33.98
N LYS A 750 -94.37 23.66 34.85
CA LYS A 750 -94.54 23.82 36.31
C LYS A 750 -94.84 25.28 36.64
N ILE A 751 -95.86 25.49 37.47
CA ILE A 751 -96.40 26.83 37.72
C ILE A 751 -95.45 27.65 38.60
N GLY A 752 -95.23 28.92 38.24
CA GLY A 752 -94.43 29.88 39.01
C GLY A 752 -95.03 30.24 40.37
N TYR A 753 -94.32 31.03 41.18
CA TYR A 753 -94.78 31.42 42.51
C TYR A 753 -95.73 32.62 42.46
N ALA A 754 -97.02 32.42 42.69
CA ALA A 754 -97.95 33.51 43.02
C ALA A 754 -97.91 33.77 44.54
N LEU A 755 -97.56 35.00 44.93
CA LEU A 755 -97.50 35.44 46.33
C LEU A 755 -98.89 35.38 46.99
N GLY A 756 -99.05 34.50 47.98
CA GLY A 756 -100.25 34.42 48.82
C GLY A 756 -101.42 33.59 48.25
N GLY A 757 -101.23 32.87 47.14
CA GLY A 757 -102.27 32.06 46.48
C GLY A 757 -101.98 30.55 46.42
N ASP A 758 -103.00 29.76 46.03
CA ASP A 758 -102.84 28.32 45.76
C ASP A 758 -102.19 28.10 44.38
N ASN A 759 -100.99 27.50 44.38
CA ASN A 759 -100.19 27.21 43.20
C ASN A 759 -100.31 25.73 42.76
N SER A 760 -101.30 24.98 43.26
CA SER A 760 -101.51 23.57 42.95
C SER A 760 -101.86 23.29 41.48
N SER A 761 -102.50 24.24 40.81
CA SER A 761 -102.89 24.16 39.39
C SER A 761 -102.98 25.55 38.76
N PHE A 762 -102.89 25.63 37.42
CA PHE A 762 -102.95 26.90 36.71
C PHE A 762 -104.30 27.60 36.91
N GLU A 763 -105.35 26.79 37.06
CA GLU A 763 -106.68 27.26 37.43
C GLU A 763 -106.72 27.85 38.84
N ALA A 764 -106.07 27.22 39.83
CA ALA A 764 -105.95 27.75 41.18
C ALA A 764 -105.18 29.10 41.24
N VAL A 765 -104.16 29.28 40.38
CA VAL A 765 -103.45 30.56 40.23
C VAL A 765 -104.35 31.63 39.62
N LEU A 766 -105.07 31.31 38.54
CA LEU A 766 -106.03 32.24 37.94
C LEU A 766 -107.13 32.65 38.93
N ILE A 767 -107.60 31.73 39.78
CA ILE A 767 -108.59 32.02 40.81
C ILE A 767 -108.00 32.93 41.89
N SER A 768 -106.83 32.57 42.44
CA SER A 768 -106.19 33.33 43.53
C SER A 768 -105.67 34.70 43.11
N THR A 769 -105.37 34.91 41.83
CA THR A 769 -104.99 36.21 41.25
C THR A 769 -106.17 37.03 40.73
N GLY A 770 -107.40 36.51 40.82
CA GLY A 770 -108.62 37.18 40.32
C GLY A 770 -108.75 37.22 38.80
N GLN A 771 -107.91 36.48 38.08
CA GLN A 771 -107.80 36.49 36.62
C GLN A 771 -108.66 35.43 35.91
N LYS A 772 -109.25 34.47 36.64
CA LYS A 772 -110.02 33.33 36.10
C LYS A 772 -111.20 33.76 35.23
N ALA A 773 -112.01 34.71 35.69
CA ALA A 773 -113.19 35.17 34.95
C ALA A 773 -112.80 35.77 33.58
N ARG A 774 -111.75 36.62 33.56
CA ARG A 774 -111.23 37.22 32.33
C ARG A 774 -110.58 36.18 31.40
N TYR A 775 -109.88 35.20 31.97
CA TYR A 775 -109.28 34.11 31.19
C TYR A 775 -110.34 33.23 30.49
N ASP A 776 -111.45 32.91 31.18
CA ASP A 776 -112.56 32.14 30.61
C ASP A 776 -113.36 32.96 29.58
N GLU A 777 -113.56 34.26 29.82
CA GLU A 777 -114.15 35.20 28.86
C GLU A 777 -113.34 35.24 27.56
N LEU A 778 -112.03 35.48 27.65
CA LEU A 778 -111.13 35.50 26.48
C LEU A 778 -111.14 34.16 25.74
N THR A 779 -111.20 33.03 26.46
CA THR A 779 -111.30 31.69 25.87
C THR A 779 -112.56 31.56 25.01
N THR A 780 -113.69 32.01 25.54
CA THR A 780 -115.00 31.95 24.85
C THR A 780 -115.04 32.87 23.62
N MET A 781 -114.32 34.00 23.64
CA MET A 781 -114.28 34.96 22.54
C MET A 781 -113.65 34.40 21.26
N PHE A 782 -112.58 33.59 21.37
CA PHE A 782 -111.81 33.19 20.18
C PHE A 782 -111.78 31.69 19.90
N GLU A 783 -112.05 30.79 20.86
CA GLU A 783 -112.03 29.33 20.59
C GLU A 783 -112.91 28.90 19.41
N PRO A 784 -114.14 29.43 19.23
CA PRO A 784 -114.98 29.10 18.07
C PRO A 784 -114.36 29.53 16.73
N LEU A 785 -113.51 30.56 16.76
CA LEU A 785 -112.92 31.23 15.60
C LEU A 785 -111.57 30.61 15.17
N ILE A 786 -110.90 29.84 16.04
CA ILE A 786 -109.58 29.24 15.75
C ILE A 786 -109.63 28.32 14.53
N ALA A 787 -110.66 27.46 14.46
CA ALA A 787 -110.76 26.49 13.37
C ALA A 787 -110.97 27.17 12.02
N GLU A 788 -111.73 28.25 12.00
CA GLU A 788 -111.98 29.07 10.82
C GLU A 788 -110.71 29.81 10.37
N TYR A 789 -110.00 30.44 11.31
CA TYR A 789 -108.73 31.13 11.04
C TYR A 789 -107.64 30.18 10.53
N ASN A 790 -107.48 29.02 11.17
CA ASN A 790 -106.50 28.01 10.73
C ASN A 790 -106.83 27.49 9.33
N GLY A 791 -108.11 27.30 9.00
CA GLY A 791 -108.52 26.90 7.64
C GLY A 791 -108.15 27.96 6.58
N LEU A 792 -108.22 29.25 6.91
CA LEU A 792 -107.77 30.33 6.03
C LEU A 792 -106.24 30.36 5.87
N ILE A 793 -105.50 30.09 6.95
CA ILE A 793 -104.03 30.01 6.95
C ILE A 793 -103.55 28.80 6.14
N ASP A 794 -104.17 27.64 6.33
CA ASP A 794 -103.87 26.44 5.55
C ASP A 794 -104.13 26.68 4.07
N ALA A 795 -105.26 27.31 3.70
CA ALA A 795 -105.54 27.71 2.32
C ALA A 795 -104.51 28.69 1.73
N TYR A 796 -103.88 29.55 2.54
CA TYR A 796 -102.81 30.44 2.12
C TYR A 796 -101.47 29.73 1.89
N TYR A 797 -101.12 28.76 2.76
CA TYR A 797 -99.89 27.97 2.63
C TYR A 797 -99.98 26.87 1.56
N ASP A 798 -101.16 26.31 1.35
CA ASP A 798 -101.44 25.29 0.32
C ASP A 798 -101.61 25.90 -1.08
N ALA A 799 -101.72 27.24 -1.18
CA ALA A 799 -101.77 27.93 -2.46
C ALA A 799 -100.47 27.73 -3.26
N THR A 800 -100.61 27.13 -4.45
CA THR A 800 -99.50 26.75 -5.33
C THR A 800 -99.08 27.87 -6.29
N THR A 801 -99.91 28.91 -6.45
CA THR A 801 -99.63 30.06 -7.30
C THR A 801 -99.65 31.39 -6.53
N SER A 802 -98.91 32.38 -7.04
CA SER A 802 -98.83 33.72 -6.44
C SER A 802 -100.19 34.44 -6.40
N SER A 803 -101.06 34.21 -7.38
CA SER A 803 -102.40 34.79 -7.44
C SER A 803 -103.36 34.17 -6.44
N GLU A 804 -103.37 32.84 -6.29
CA GLU A 804 -104.16 32.14 -5.26
C GLU A 804 -103.72 32.55 -3.86
N ARG A 805 -102.40 32.71 -3.65
CA ARG A 805 -101.86 33.17 -2.37
C ARG A 805 -102.26 34.61 -2.05
N ALA A 806 -102.34 35.50 -3.05
CA ALA A 806 -102.81 36.87 -2.86
C ALA A 806 -104.32 36.93 -2.54
N GLU A 807 -105.14 36.07 -3.15
CA GLU A 807 -106.58 35.97 -2.86
C GLU A 807 -106.83 35.38 -1.47
N ALA A 808 -106.12 34.31 -1.10
CA ALA A 808 -106.17 33.73 0.24
C ALA A 808 -105.68 34.72 1.30
N GLY A 809 -104.62 35.50 1.01
CA GLY A 809 -104.13 36.57 1.86
C GLY A 809 -105.18 37.67 2.07
N SER A 810 -105.88 38.07 1.00
CA SER A 810 -106.97 39.06 1.10
C SER A 810 -108.16 38.54 1.94
N LYS A 811 -108.45 37.23 1.90
CA LYS A 811 -109.47 36.60 2.75
C LYS A 811 -109.05 36.53 4.22
N ILE A 812 -107.77 36.29 4.50
CA ILE A 812 -107.22 36.42 5.85
C ILE A 812 -107.37 37.86 6.32
N ASP A 813 -106.93 38.84 5.54
CA ASP A 813 -107.01 40.27 5.92
C ASP A 813 -108.45 40.72 6.18
N ALA A 814 -109.41 40.30 5.33
CA ALA A 814 -110.83 40.57 5.53
C ALA A 814 -111.36 39.92 6.82
N TRP A 815 -110.97 38.67 7.08
CA TRP A 815 -111.35 37.96 8.29
C TRP A 815 -110.76 38.59 9.56
N VAL A 816 -109.51 39.05 9.51
CA VAL A 816 -108.84 39.78 10.61
C VAL A 816 -109.56 41.10 10.87
N ALA A 817 -110.04 41.78 9.83
CA ALA A 817 -110.80 43.01 9.98
C ALA A 817 -112.18 42.79 10.63
N ASP A 818 -112.89 41.72 10.24
CA ASP A 818 -114.19 41.35 10.81
C ASP A 818 -114.07 40.81 12.25
N HIS A 819 -112.92 40.24 12.61
CA HIS A 819 -112.63 39.72 13.94
C HIS A 819 -111.47 40.50 14.59
N SER A 820 -111.58 41.83 14.61
CA SER A 820 -110.54 42.75 15.11
C SER A 820 -110.04 42.43 16.52
N ASP A 821 -110.90 41.83 17.35
CA ASP A 821 -110.63 41.52 18.75
C ASP A 821 -109.97 40.16 18.94
N PHE A 822 -109.89 39.33 17.89
CA PHE A 822 -109.30 37.98 17.93
C PHE A 822 -107.83 38.01 18.35
N PHE A 823 -106.97 38.74 17.64
CA PHE A 823 -105.54 38.82 17.98
C PHE A 823 -105.28 39.51 19.32
N PRO A 824 -105.95 40.65 19.66
CA PRO A 824 -105.87 41.22 21.00
C PRO A 824 -106.24 40.21 22.09
N ALA A 825 -107.34 39.47 21.95
CA ALA A 825 -107.80 38.51 22.94
C ALA A 825 -106.87 37.29 23.07
N VAL A 826 -106.37 36.76 21.94
CA VAL A 826 -105.37 35.69 21.92
C VAL A 826 -104.07 36.14 22.60
N ASN A 827 -103.61 37.37 22.32
CA ASN A 827 -102.41 37.93 22.93
C ASN A 827 -102.60 38.18 24.43
N GLU A 828 -103.73 38.74 24.84
CA GLU A 828 -104.06 38.99 26.25
C GLU A 828 -104.08 37.67 27.04
N LYS A 829 -104.77 36.64 26.53
CA LYS A 829 -104.81 35.32 27.19
C LYS A 829 -103.42 34.67 27.25
N ARG A 830 -102.60 34.84 26.20
CA ARG A 830 -101.22 34.36 26.18
C ARG A 830 -100.36 35.05 27.25
N CYS A 831 -100.57 36.35 27.47
CA CYS A 831 -99.95 37.09 28.58
C CYS A 831 -100.44 36.63 29.96
N MET A 832 -101.68 36.17 30.09
CA MET A 832 -102.20 35.59 31.34
C MET A 832 -101.68 34.17 31.60
N ALA A 833 -101.21 33.47 30.55
CA ALA A 833 -100.59 32.15 30.65
C ALA A 833 -99.10 32.18 31.05
N VAL A 834 -98.53 33.35 31.36
CA VAL A 834 -97.09 33.54 31.74
C VAL A 834 -96.69 32.77 33.01
N TRP A 835 -97.66 32.29 33.79
CA TRP A 835 -97.42 31.45 34.96
C TRP A 835 -97.12 29.97 34.64
N LYS A 836 -97.36 29.52 33.39
CA LYS A 836 -96.97 28.20 32.85
C LYS A 836 -95.63 28.27 32.12
#